data_AF-A0A3A9JVC0-F1
#
_entry.id   AF-A0A3A9JVC0-F1
#
_cell.length_a   1.000
_cell.length_b   1.000
_cell.length_c   1.000
_cell.angle_alpha   90.00
_cell.angle_beta   90.00
_cell.angle_gamma   90.00
#
_symmetry.space_group_name_H-M   'P 1'
#
loop_
_entity.id
_entity.type
_entity.pdbx_description
1 polymer ?
#
loop_
_entity_poly.entity_id
_entity_poly.type
_entity_poly.pdbx_seq_one_letter_code
_entity_poly.pdbx_strand_id
1 'polypeptide(L)'
;MRKKSLVTLLVLVLVVCLALPAYGAGMTPEKAGEMAVKAAGGATPVNDASKDVKISQEKAIEIVKELFEVPEDFKPEIYLNTGWQPGNRRVWTINFYKPSFSIYAVIDADSGEVISFNQGEEWSTPYGRRKIFLAKYTREEARVLAENFIKKIAPDKFSKVKFVEENYYPGLKFGGLFEPASYFFRFAKTSENIQPVDFYFGEEGINVTVNAANGKLVGYNLNWSEDKPIDEKTISKQQAEEIYIKYLGPELVYVRGFDEEKGKPYDAAKLMYVPARLVYMGPPLTIRAKDGALINYAGDEIKGVEPLTEVDFSGAKTITPTKLETPLTKEQAQKLAEEEIKKFGLVDMILQSFNNVPYAMEPQDLYFFNFNSPDGKTVNANVTVNAATGKVQNLGFWKNTGPYYPEAQLKEASAPEAISWEDAKNVALEYIKKYLPDKAGQVRSMDYPQEVNSKFRAPYQSYYFNFTRTVNGIPYVGNNINISIDQKGEVISLNYAWDDIIFPAPEKNILSREKAAGIMLDKISITLAYIMPKMYYEPDAPQQSQKPEKILVYALKRLPDAAYIEPSTGEVLNYAFKQPGTIKSASSGVNIKGETGRREAELLMNQGIFEPSMKIDLESVPNIKDAVKFFASCLGLGPKMYPEYGLKIDEKADPYKKYIDAALDQRLITDAEAKNLDRPLDRQELAKLAIRFLGFEAIAAKGEIFKLDISDAGDVESGFEGYISSALALGIMEKSSDKFLPKEKVKFGEMVKTLFRAAQILEAGGQMPD
;
A
#
# COMPACT_ATOMS: atom_id res chain seq x y z
N MET A 1 -37.90 20.56 45.47
CA MET A 1 -36.62 20.49 46.21
C MET A 1 -35.81 19.28 45.75
N ARG A 2 -34.63 19.54 45.17
CA ARG A 2 -33.34 18.79 45.17
C ARG A 2 -33.31 17.24 45.05
N LYS A 3 -32.67 16.77 43.95
CA LYS A 3 -31.44 15.93 43.81
C LYS A 3 -31.48 15.34 42.37
N LYS A 4 -30.62 15.63 41.36
CA LYS A 4 -29.14 15.61 41.20
C LYS A 4 -28.51 14.44 41.98
N SER A 5 -27.76 13.48 41.41
CA SER A 5 -27.06 13.37 40.13
C SER A 5 -26.33 12.00 40.05
N LEU A 6 -25.64 11.74 38.93
CA LEU A 6 -24.68 10.67 38.59
C LEU A 6 -25.26 9.38 37.95
N VAL A 7 -25.33 9.41 36.61
CA VAL A 7 -25.04 8.23 35.77
C VAL A 7 -23.73 8.56 35.05
N THR A 8 -22.66 7.92 35.48
CA THR A 8 -21.33 8.02 34.86
C THR A 8 -21.33 7.15 33.61
N LEU A 9 -21.38 7.76 32.42
CA LEU A 9 -21.16 7.07 31.15
C LEU A 9 -19.65 7.14 30.86
N LEU A 10 -18.96 6.00 30.99
CA LEU A 10 -17.57 5.84 30.57
C LEU A 10 -17.48 6.07 29.05
N VAL A 11 -16.73 7.09 28.63
CA VAL A 11 -16.26 7.24 27.25
C VAL A 11 -15.03 6.35 27.09
N LEU A 12 -15.17 5.30 26.29
CA LEU A 12 -14.06 4.44 25.89
C LEU A 12 -13.35 5.10 24.71
N VAL A 13 -12.19 5.71 24.98
CA VAL A 13 -11.24 6.14 23.95
C VAL A 13 -10.58 4.89 23.38
N LEU A 14 -10.94 4.51 22.17
CA LEU A 14 -10.28 3.43 21.43
C LEU A 14 -9.22 4.05 20.52
N VAL A 15 -8.07 4.34 21.13
CA VAL A 15 -6.78 4.41 20.44
C VAL A 15 -6.28 2.97 20.35
N VAL A 16 -6.00 2.48 19.15
CA VAL A 16 -5.26 1.23 18.96
C VAL A 16 -3.81 1.49 19.39
N CYS A 17 -3.52 1.20 20.66
CA CYS A 17 -2.20 0.80 21.13
C CYS A 17 -2.37 -0.54 21.85
N LEU A 18 -1.84 -1.61 21.26
CA LEU A 18 -1.70 -2.87 21.96
C LEU A 18 -0.61 -2.74 23.02
N ALA A 19 -1.04 -2.99 24.27
CA ALA A 19 -0.33 -3.48 25.45
C ALA A 19 0.89 -2.71 25.98
N LEU A 20 0.71 -2.06 27.15
CA LEU A 20 1.65 -2.14 28.27
C LEU A 20 0.90 -2.20 29.62
N PRO A 21 1.43 -2.91 30.63
CA PRO A 21 0.70 -3.33 31.83
C PRO A 21 0.61 -2.23 32.89
N ALA A 22 -0.42 -2.38 33.74
CA ALA A 22 -0.79 -1.53 34.85
C ALA A 22 0.38 -1.10 35.74
N TYR A 23 0.44 0.20 36.04
CA TYR A 23 1.05 0.74 37.25
C TYR A 23 0.17 1.86 37.83
N GLY A 24 -0.21 1.70 39.09
CA GLY A 24 -0.38 2.77 40.07
C GLY A 24 -1.61 3.68 39.97
N ALA A 25 -2.61 3.42 40.81
CA ALA A 25 -3.72 4.31 41.11
C ALA A 25 -3.22 5.71 41.53
N GLY A 26 -3.76 6.78 40.91
CA GLY A 26 -3.53 8.15 41.35
C GLY A 26 -3.70 9.27 40.31
N MET A 27 -3.97 8.96 39.04
CA MET A 27 -4.11 9.99 38.00
C MET A 27 -5.59 10.33 37.73
N THR A 28 -5.97 11.59 37.86
CA THR A 28 -7.31 12.07 37.52
C THR A 28 -7.47 12.21 36.01
N PRO A 29 -8.70 12.08 35.46
CA PRO A 29 -8.97 12.26 34.04
C PRO A 29 -8.50 13.62 33.47
N GLU A 30 -8.53 14.68 34.27
CA GLU A 30 -8.00 16.00 33.90
C GLU A 30 -6.49 16.00 33.66
N LYS A 31 -5.70 15.33 34.50
CA LYS A 31 -4.24 15.21 34.30
C LYS A 31 -3.88 14.32 33.10
N ALA A 32 -4.71 13.31 32.83
CA ALA A 32 -4.58 12.50 31.62
C ALA A 32 -4.89 13.32 30.34
N GLY A 33 -5.89 14.21 30.42
CA GLY A 33 -6.20 15.18 29.36
C GLY A 33 -5.08 16.20 29.12
N GLU A 34 -4.53 16.80 30.18
CA GLU A 34 -3.39 17.73 30.06
C GLU A 34 -2.14 17.05 29.49
N MET A 35 -1.87 15.78 29.86
CA MET A 35 -0.73 15.03 29.32
C MET A 35 -0.92 14.62 27.86
N ALA A 36 -2.15 14.31 27.42
CA ALA A 36 -2.46 14.05 26.02
C ALA A 36 -2.30 15.30 25.13
N VAL A 37 -2.69 16.48 25.64
CA VAL A 37 -2.46 17.78 24.97
C VAL A 37 -0.96 18.11 24.89
N LYS A 38 -0.17 17.77 25.93
CA LYS A 38 1.29 17.95 25.92
C LYS A 38 2.03 16.98 25.00
N ALA A 39 1.53 15.74 24.86
CA ALA A 39 2.11 14.73 23.98
C ALA A 39 1.82 14.98 22.48
N ALA A 40 0.81 15.79 22.17
CA ALA A 40 0.43 16.15 20.80
C ALA A 40 1.25 17.31 20.20
N GLY A 41 2.29 17.81 20.89
CA GLY A 41 3.29 18.73 20.33
C GLY A 41 2.74 19.80 19.38
N GLY A 42 2.01 20.79 19.92
CA GLY A 42 1.66 22.01 19.16
C GLY A 42 0.22 22.51 19.28
N ALA A 43 -0.70 21.79 19.94
CA ALA A 43 -2.02 22.34 20.21
C ALA A 43 -1.97 23.21 21.48
N THR A 44 -1.65 24.49 21.33
CA THR A 44 -1.93 25.47 22.39
C THR A 44 -3.46 25.54 22.58
N PRO A 45 -3.97 25.50 23.82
CA PRO A 45 -5.38 25.80 24.07
C PRO A 45 -5.68 27.18 23.48
N VAL A 46 -6.85 27.32 22.86
CA VAL A 46 -7.35 28.56 22.27
C VAL A 46 -7.20 29.71 23.26
N ASN A 47 -6.15 30.53 23.14
CA ASN A 47 -6.09 31.90 23.66
C ASN A 47 -4.95 32.73 23.03
N ASP A 48 -5.29 33.99 22.77
CA ASP A 48 -4.59 35.12 22.11
C ASP A 48 -4.18 34.99 20.63
N ALA A 49 -3.73 33.85 20.11
CA ALA A 49 -3.32 33.75 18.69
C ALA A 49 -4.49 33.82 17.66
N SER A 50 -5.74 33.56 18.11
CA SER A 50 -6.93 33.61 17.26
C SER A 50 -7.47 35.02 16.99
N LYS A 51 -6.94 36.06 17.66
CA LYS A 51 -7.39 37.45 17.46
C LYS A 51 -6.85 38.09 16.18
N ASP A 52 -5.79 37.52 15.59
CA ASP A 52 -5.06 38.08 14.44
C ASP A 52 -5.22 37.28 13.13
N VAL A 53 -6.16 36.33 13.07
CA VAL A 53 -6.48 35.57 11.84
C VAL A 53 -7.69 36.20 11.15
N LYS A 54 -7.71 36.22 9.81
CA LYS A 54 -8.78 36.88 9.04
C LYS A 54 -10.05 36.04 8.94
N ILE A 55 -9.91 34.72 8.99
CA ILE A 55 -11.03 33.78 8.99
C ILE A 55 -11.29 33.35 10.42
N SER A 56 -12.49 33.64 10.93
CA SER A 56 -12.89 33.18 12.26
C SER A 56 -13.13 31.67 12.27
N GLN A 57 -13.16 31.08 13.47
CA GLN A 57 -13.52 29.68 13.67
C GLN A 57 -14.91 29.36 13.09
N GLU A 58 -15.89 30.24 13.30
CA GLU A 58 -17.26 30.09 12.78
C GLU A 58 -17.25 30.11 11.24
N LYS A 59 -16.48 31.03 10.65
CA LYS A 59 -16.39 31.11 9.19
C LYS A 59 -15.69 29.89 8.58
N ALA A 60 -14.66 29.36 9.24
CA ALA A 60 -14.02 28.13 8.81
C ALA A 60 -14.98 26.93 8.87
N ILE A 61 -15.82 26.84 9.90
CA ILE A 61 -16.87 25.82 10.00
C ILE A 61 -17.94 25.99 8.90
N GLU A 62 -18.34 27.22 8.58
CA GLU A 62 -19.25 27.49 7.46
C GLU A 62 -18.68 27.00 6.12
N ILE A 63 -17.39 27.26 5.84
CA ILE A 63 -16.72 26.77 4.63
C ILE A 63 -16.82 25.25 4.56
N VAL A 64 -16.56 24.53 5.65
CA VAL A 64 -16.68 23.06 5.66
C VAL A 64 -18.13 22.61 5.45
N LYS A 65 -19.12 23.30 6.02
CA LYS A 65 -20.55 22.99 5.81
C LYS A 65 -21.04 23.29 4.39
N GLU A 66 -20.38 24.17 3.64
CA GLU A 66 -20.66 24.40 2.22
C GLU A 66 -20.09 23.28 1.33
N LEU A 67 -19.07 22.56 1.80
CA LEU A 67 -18.44 21.44 1.10
C LEU A 67 -19.14 20.11 1.38
N PHE A 68 -19.66 19.94 2.61
CA PHE A 68 -20.24 18.68 3.07
C PHE A 68 -21.61 18.85 3.69
N GLU A 69 -22.45 17.85 3.50
CA GLU A 69 -23.67 17.67 4.29
C GLU A 69 -23.30 17.24 5.71
N VAL A 70 -23.11 18.22 6.61
CA VAL A 70 -22.84 17.98 8.03
C VAL A 70 -24.17 17.99 8.81
N PRO A 71 -24.50 16.92 9.57
CA PRO A 71 -25.71 16.90 10.40
C PRO A 71 -25.77 18.08 11.38
N GLU A 72 -26.95 18.66 11.59
CA GLU A 72 -27.12 19.86 12.44
C GLU A 72 -26.74 19.64 13.91
N ASP A 73 -26.79 18.39 14.40
CA ASP A 73 -26.45 18.02 15.77
C ASP A 73 -24.94 17.83 16.02
N PHE A 74 -24.11 17.93 14.97
CA PHE A 74 -22.68 17.68 15.07
C PHE A 74 -21.90 18.91 15.54
N LYS A 75 -21.17 18.74 16.64
CA LYS A 75 -20.21 19.74 17.12
C LYS A 75 -18.82 19.38 16.60
N PRO A 76 -18.16 20.25 15.81
CA PRO A 76 -16.79 20.01 15.40
C PRO A 76 -15.83 20.21 16.57
N GLU A 77 -14.77 19.42 16.58
CA GLU A 77 -13.52 19.82 17.22
C GLU A 77 -12.75 20.71 16.24
N ILE A 78 -12.23 21.84 16.72
CA ILE A 78 -11.49 22.77 15.88
C ILE A 78 -10.32 23.35 16.64
N TYR A 79 -9.18 23.46 15.97
CA TYR A 79 -7.96 24.04 16.52
C TYR A 79 -7.23 24.87 15.46
N LEU A 80 -6.58 25.95 15.92
CA LEU A 80 -5.68 26.76 15.11
C LEU A 80 -4.29 26.16 15.17
N ASN A 81 -3.73 25.78 14.03
CA ASN A 81 -2.34 25.37 13.90
C ASN A 81 -1.53 26.53 13.30
N THR A 82 -0.50 26.98 14.00
CA THR A 82 0.42 28.01 13.54
C THR A 82 1.74 27.35 13.15
N GLY A 83 1.94 27.16 11.84
CA GLY A 83 3.16 26.55 11.29
C GLY A 83 2.94 25.36 10.37
N TRP A 84 1.75 25.27 9.78
CA TRP A 84 1.40 24.25 8.82
C TRP A 84 2.28 24.35 7.56
N GLN A 85 2.85 23.24 7.13
CA GLN A 85 3.69 23.19 5.94
C GLN A 85 2.85 22.77 4.70
N PRO A 86 3.20 23.26 3.50
CA PRO A 86 4.34 24.13 3.18
C PRO A 86 4.08 25.62 3.51
N GLY A 87 5.13 26.32 3.95
CA GLY A 87 5.14 27.79 4.05
C GLY A 87 4.77 28.36 5.42
N ASN A 88 4.78 27.54 6.48
CA ASN A 88 4.53 27.98 7.86
C ASN A 88 3.18 28.71 8.04
N ARG A 89 2.13 28.18 7.41
CA ARG A 89 0.78 28.79 7.35
C ARG A 89 0.06 28.68 8.69
N ARG A 90 -0.89 29.58 8.92
CA ARG A 90 -1.89 29.46 9.98
C ARG A 90 -3.12 28.79 9.41
N VAL A 91 -3.54 27.67 9.97
CA VAL A 91 -4.70 26.90 9.46
C VAL A 91 -5.65 26.51 10.57
N TRP A 92 -6.94 26.54 10.28
CA TRP A 92 -7.96 25.89 11.07
C TRP A 92 -8.02 24.43 10.67
N THR A 93 -7.82 23.54 11.63
CA THR A 93 -8.11 22.11 11.44
C THR A 93 -9.41 21.77 12.13
N ILE A 94 -10.32 21.14 11.40
CA ILE A 94 -11.70 20.89 11.81
C ILE A 94 -11.97 19.40 11.67
N ASN A 95 -12.40 18.79 12.78
CA ASN A 95 -12.77 17.38 12.85
C ASN A 95 -14.24 17.24 13.22
N PHE A 96 -14.98 16.53 12.40
CA PHE A 96 -16.26 15.95 12.75
C PHE A 96 -16.03 14.45 12.92
N TYR A 97 -16.26 13.89 14.11
CA TYR A 97 -16.15 12.45 14.35
C TYR A 97 -17.38 11.85 15.04
N LYS A 98 -17.89 10.74 14.50
CA LYS A 98 -18.72 9.72 15.17
C LYS A 98 -18.22 8.33 14.70
N PRO A 99 -18.55 7.23 15.41
CA PRO A 99 -18.15 5.88 15.01
C PRO A 99 -18.42 5.54 13.54
N SER A 100 -19.51 6.06 12.96
CA SER A 100 -19.94 5.73 11.60
C SER A 100 -19.54 6.73 10.51
N PHE A 101 -18.95 7.87 10.87
CA PHE A 101 -18.72 8.99 9.96
C PHE A 101 -17.64 9.93 10.49
N SER A 102 -16.70 10.31 9.63
CA SER A 102 -15.69 11.32 9.94
C SER A 102 -15.49 12.32 8.80
N ILE A 103 -15.27 13.58 9.16
CA ILE A 103 -14.72 14.60 8.27
C ILE A 103 -13.51 15.20 8.95
N TYR A 104 -12.40 15.24 8.23
CA TYR A 104 -11.21 16.01 8.56
C TYR A 104 -11.09 17.12 7.50
N ALA A 105 -10.92 18.38 7.91
CA ALA A 105 -10.73 19.49 6.99
C ALA A 105 -9.68 20.48 7.52
N VAL A 106 -8.92 21.07 6.59
CA VAL A 106 -7.90 22.09 6.87
C VAL A 106 -8.18 23.31 6.01
N ILE A 107 -8.41 24.45 6.67
CA ILE A 107 -8.74 25.73 6.04
C ILE A 107 -7.65 26.75 6.38
N ASP A 108 -7.14 27.46 5.38
CA ASP A 108 -6.20 28.56 5.62
C ASP A 108 -6.87 29.67 6.43
N ALA A 109 -6.28 30.03 7.57
CA ALA A 109 -6.89 30.95 8.53
C ALA A 109 -6.84 32.41 8.08
N ASP A 110 -6.09 32.72 7.00
CA ASP A 110 -5.92 34.08 6.48
C ASP A 110 -6.68 34.34 5.19
N SER A 111 -6.87 33.33 4.36
CA SER A 111 -7.54 33.43 3.06
C SER A 111 -8.88 32.71 2.98
N GLY A 112 -9.10 31.69 3.82
CA GLY A 112 -10.23 30.78 3.72
C GLY A 112 -10.05 29.72 2.64
N GLU A 113 -8.87 29.61 2.03
CA GLU A 113 -8.54 28.58 1.04
C GLU A 113 -8.68 27.19 1.68
N VAL A 114 -9.38 26.29 1.01
CA VAL A 114 -9.48 24.89 1.43
C VAL A 114 -8.15 24.22 1.09
N ILE A 115 -7.39 23.80 2.11
CA ILE A 115 -6.07 23.18 1.93
C ILE A 115 -6.22 21.67 1.78
N SER A 116 -7.00 21.04 2.64
CA SER A 116 -7.27 19.61 2.52
C SER A 116 -8.59 19.24 3.15
N PHE A 117 -9.15 18.13 2.69
CA PHE A 117 -10.16 17.42 3.46
C PHE A 117 -10.12 15.92 3.17
N ASN A 118 -10.68 15.16 4.09
CA ASN A 118 -11.00 13.76 3.90
C ASN A 118 -12.34 13.47 4.58
N GLN A 119 -13.15 12.62 3.95
CA GLN A 119 -14.40 12.12 4.49
C GLN A 119 -14.33 10.59 4.57
N GLY A 120 -14.52 10.06 5.78
CA GLY A 120 -14.67 8.64 6.05
C GLY A 120 -16.13 8.27 6.29
N GLU A 121 -16.57 7.16 5.70
CA GLU A 121 -17.77 6.42 6.13
C GLU A 121 -17.33 5.08 6.73
N GLU A 122 -18.08 4.55 7.69
CA GLU A 122 -17.80 3.21 8.26
C GLU A 122 -17.80 2.13 7.17
N TRP A 123 -16.78 1.27 7.19
CA TRP A 123 -16.65 0.12 6.29
C TRP A 123 -17.28 -1.15 6.89
N SER A 124 -17.58 -1.14 8.19
CA SER A 124 -18.07 -2.30 8.92
C SER A 124 -19.24 -1.92 9.82
N THR A 125 -20.42 -2.48 9.61
CA THR A 125 -21.41 -2.45 10.67
C THR A 125 -20.93 -3.32 11.85
N PRO A 126 -21.19 -2.94 13.11
CA PRO A 126 -21.04 -3.84 14.24
C PRO A 126 -21.94 -5.08 14.01
N TYR A 127 -21.33 -6.24 13.84
CA TYR A 127 -21.97 -7.57 13.71
C TYR A 127 -22.88 -7.78 12.47
N GLY A 128 -22.31 -8.40 11.44
CA GLY A 128 -23.05 -9.28 10.52
C GLY A 128 -23.74 -8.67 9.29
N ARG A 129 -23.66 -7.36 9.03
CA ARG A 129 -24.40 -6.74 7.90
C ARG A 129 -23.46 -6.03 6.92
N ARG A 130 -23.30 -6.55 5.70
CA ARG A 130 -22.42 -5.92 4.69
C ARG A 130 -23.22 -4.92 3.83
N LYS A 131 -22.84 -3.63 3.88
CA LYS A 131 -23.37 -2.58 2.98
C LYS A 131 -22.86 -2.82 1.56
N ILE A 132 -23.74 -2.66 0.57
CA ILE A 132 -23.41 -2.79 -0.84
C ILE A 132 -23.07 -1.43 -1.41
N PHE A 133 -22.00 -1.37 -2.18
CA PHE A 133 -21.55 -0.20 -2.91
C PHE A 133 -21.46 -0.61 -4.37
N LEU A 134 -22.36 -0.16 -5.23
CA LEU A 134 -22.25 -0.40 -6.67
C LEU A 134 -21.69 0.84 -7.35
N ALA A 135 -20.66 0.68 -8.19
CA ALA A 135 -20.11 1.81 -8.95
C ALA A 135 -21.15 2.35 -9.95
N LYS A 136 -21.37 3.66 -9.95
CA LYS A 136 -22.30 4.38 -10.85
C LYS A 136 -21.57 5.34 -11.80
N TYR A 137 -20.36 5.74 -11.41
CA TYR A 137 -19.49 6.62 -12.19
C TYR A 137 -18.29 5.85 -12.69
N THR A 138 -18.03 5.95 -13.99
CA THR A 138 -16.75 5.58 -14.60
C THR A 138 -15.65 6.51 -14.11
N ARG A 139 -14.40 6.10 -14.27
CA ARG A 139 -13.24 6.96 -13.97
C ARG A 139 -13.29 8.29 -14.74
N GLU A 140 -13.75 8.27 -15.99
CA GLU A 140 -13.82 9.49 -16.81
C GLU A 140 -14.92 10.45 -16.33
N GLU A 141 -16.12 9.94 -16.02
CA GLU A 141 -17.18 10.75 -15.42
C GLU A 141 -16.73 11.34 -14.07
N ALA A 142 -16.07 10.55 -13.24
CA ALA A 142 -15.54 11.00 -11.96
C ALA A 142 -14.39 12.02 -12.10
N ARG A 143 -13.57 11.92 -13.15
CA ARG A 143 -12.53 12.91 -13.48
C ARG A 143 -13.16 14.27 -13.77
N VAL A 144 -14.25 14.29 -14.54
CA VAL A 144 -15.01 15.52 -14.82
C VAL A 144 -15.59 16.11 -13.53
N LEU A 145 -16.10 15.29 -12.61
CA LEU A 145 -16.54 15.76 -11.29
C LEU A 145 -15.40 16.40 -10.48
N ALA A 146 -14.22 15.77 -10.47
CA ALA A 146 -13.03 16.33 -9.82
C ALA A 146 -12.62 17.67 -10.43
N GLU A 147 -12.54 17.78 -11.75
CA GLU A 147 -12.20 19.05 -12.43
C GLU A 147 -13.19 20.16 -12.13
N ASN A 148 -14.48 19.86 -12.18
CA ASN A 148 -15.54 20.84 -11.90
C ASN A 148 -15.47 21.33 -10.46
N PHE A 149 -15.14 20.45 -9.51
CA PHE A 149 -14.92 20.84 -8.14
C PHE A 149 -13.72 21.77 -7.98
N ILE A 150 -12.57 21.43 -8.57
CA ILE A 150 -11.37 22.28 -8.49
C ILE A 150 -11.65 23.66 -9.10
N LYS A 151 -12.33 23.73 -10.26
CA LYS A 151 -12.75 25.00 -10.87
C LYS A 151 -13.64 25.84 -9.94
N LYS A 152 -14.43 25.22 -9.07
CA LYS A 152 -15.29 25.91 -8.10
C LYS A 152 -14.49 26.49 -6.94
N ILE A 153 -13.58 25.72 -6.33
CA ILE A 153 -12.93 26.11 -5.07
C ILE A 153 -11.54 26.73 -5.24
N ALA A 154 -10.86 26.48 -6.36
CA ALA A 154 -9.50 26.96 -6.64
C ALA A 154 -9.31 27.27 -8.15
N PRO A 155 -10.13 28.16 -8.76
CA PRO A 155 -10.11 28.44 -10.20
C PRO A 155 -8.76 28.96 -10.72
N ASP A 156 -8.07 29.78 -9.92
CA ASP A 156 -6.75 30.33 -10.21
C ASP A 156 -5.69 29.21 -10.29
N LYS A 157 -5.79 28.20 -9.41
CA LYS A 157 -4.89 27.04 -9.40
C LYS A 157 -5.20 26.07 -10.53
N PHE A 158 -6.49 25.87 -10.86
CA PHE A 158 -6.90 24.99 -11.96
C PHE A 158 -6.22 25.37 -13.30
N SER A 159 -6.08 26.67 -13.57
CA SER A 159 -5.41 27.17 -14.78
C SER A 159 -3.90 26.87 -14.85
N LYS A 160 -3.31 26.52 -13.71
CA LYS A 160 -1.88 26.27 -13.50
C LYS A 160 -1.57 24.81 -13.22
N VAL A 161 -2.54 23.91 -13.41
CA VAL A 161 -2.32 22.46 -13.27
C VAL A 161 -2.66 21.71 -14.57
N LYS A 162 -2.09 20.53 -14.74
CA LYS A 162 -2.43 19.56 -15.79
C LYS A 162 -2.78 18.24 -15.13
N PHE A 163 -3.83 17.60 -15.64
CA PHE A 163 -4.14 16.24 -15.24
C PHE A 163 -2.95 15.32 -15.51
N VAL A 164 -2.52 14.60 -14.49
CA VAL A 164 -1.49 13.57 -14.59
C VAL A 164 -2.22 12.25 -14.76
N GLU A 165 -2.10 11.67 -15.95
CA GLU A 165 -2.59 10.32 -16.19
C GLU A 165 -1.70 9.34 -15.41
N GLU A 166 -2.13 8.99 -14.20
CA GLU A 166 -1.45 7.97 -13.43
C GLU A 166 -1.83 6.57 -13.90
N ASN A 167 -0.86 5.66 -13.87
CA ASN A 167 -1.14 4.24 -13.86
C ASN A 167 -1.78 3.90 -12.51
N TYR A 168 -3.08 4.19 -12.39
CA TYR A 168 -3.86 3.88 -11.22
C TYR A 168 -3.87 2.36 -11.06
N TYR A 169 -3.09 1.85 -10.12
CA TYR A 169 -3.35 0.55 -9.53
C TYR A 169 -4.41 0.82 -8.46
N PRO A 170 -5.72 0.54 -8.70
CA PRO A 170 -6.59 0.31 -7.57
C PRO A 170 -5.89 -0.81 -6.80
N GLY A 171 -5.37 -0.52 -5.59
CA GLY A 171 -4.87 -1.58 -4.73
C GLY A 171 -5.96 -2.66 -4.75
N LEU A 172 -5.62 -3.86 -5.25
CA LEU A 172 -6.62 -4.83 -5.70
C LEU A 172 -7.69 -4.98 -4.61
N LYS A 173 -8.89 -4.49 -4.88
CA LYS A 173 -10.02 -4.49 -3.96
C LYS A 173 -10.71 -5.84 -4.10
N PHE A 174 -10.58 -6.68 -3.08
CA PHE A 174 -11.10 -8.06 -3.13
C PHE A 174 -12.47 -8.21 -2.48
N GLY A 175 -13.04 -7.13 -1.94
CA GLY A 175 -14.37 -7.18 -1.30
C GLY A 175 -15.55 -7.16 -2.27
N GLY A 176 -15.33 -7.12 -3.59
CA GLY A 176 -16.41 -7.07 -4.58
C GLY A 176 -17.32 -5.88 -4.37
N LEU A 177 -18.64 -6.11 -4.33
CA LEU A 177 -19.65 -5.08 -4.06
C LEU A 177 -19.65 -4.57 -2.61
N PHE A 178 -18.92 -5.21 -1.69
CA PHE A 178 -18.88 -4.82 -0.28
C PHE A 178 -17.75 -3.84 0.04
N GLU A 179 -16.92 -3.51 -0.95
CA GLU A 179 -15.82 -2.57 -0.80
C GLU A 179 -16.06 -1.34 -1.69
N PRO A 180 -16.23 -0.14 -1.12
CA PRO A 180 -16.45 1.05 -1.93
C PRO A 180 -15.24 1.33 -2.82
N ALA A 181 -15.52 1.50 -4.12
CA ALA A 181 -14.55 1.98 -5.07
C ALA A 181 -14.41 3.51 -5.00
N SER A 182 -13.20 4.01 -5.17
CA SER A 182 -12.91 5.44 -5.29
C SER A 182 -11.83 5.66 -6.33
N TYR A 183 -11.86 6.80 -7.02
CA TYR A 183 -10.84 7.20 -7.98
C TYR A 183 -10.00 8.32 -7.38
N PHE A 184 -8.69 8.15 -7.45
CA PHE A 184 -7.73 9.20 -7.14
C PHE A 184 -7.32 9.89 -8.44
N PHE A 185 -7.45 11.21 -8.47
CA PHE A 185 -7.04 12.06 -9.58
C PHE A 185 -5.99 13.04 -9.12
N ARG A 186 -4.93 13.14 -9.91
CA ARG A 186 -3.81 14.02 -9.65
C ARG A 186 -3.71 15.10 -10.72
N PHE A 187 -3.52 16.33 -10.28
CA PHE A 187 -3.35 17.50 -11.13
C PHE A 187 -2.02 18.20 -10.80
N ALA A 188 -1.01 17.90 -11.61
CA ALA A 188 0.35 18.45 -11.66
C ALA A 188 0.43 19.97 -11.81
N LYS A 189 1.00 20.76 -10.89
CA LYS A 189 1.31 22.18 -11.17
C LYS A 189 2.27 22.29 -12.37
N THR A 190 1.95 23.17 -13.33
CA THR A 190 2.53 23.16 -14.69
C THR A 190 3.63 24.18 -14.92
N SER A 191 4.02 24.97 -13.92
CA SER A 191 4.68 26.25 -14.16
C SER A 191 6.08 26.17 -14.81
N GLU A 192 6.72 25.00 -14.97
CA GLU A 192 8.20 25.00 -15.11
C GLU A 192 8.88 23.95 -16.03
N ASN A 193 8.21 23.25 -16.95
CA ASN A 193 8.82 22.14 -17.72
C ASN A 193 9.44 21.00 -16.87
N ILE A 194 9.33 21.07 -15.55
CA ILE A 194 9.79 20.10 -14.56
C ILE A 194 8.66 19.10 -14.39
N GLN A 195 8.93 17.83 -14.71
CA GLN A 195 7.94 16.78 -14.56
C GLN A 195 7.79 16.42 -13.09
N PRO A 196 6.57 16.13 -12.62
CA PRO A 196 6.34 15.61 -11.30
C PRO A 196 7.07 14.27 -11.09
N VAL A 197 7.80 14.12 -9.98
CA VAL A 197 8.44 12.85 -9.57
C VAL A 197 7.93 12.43 -8.17
N ASP A 198 7.16 11.34 -8.14
CA ASP A 198 6.37 10.86 -6.99
C ASP A 198 7.17 10.46 -5.72
N PHE A 199 8.50 10.34 -5.78
CA PHE A 199 9.29 9.70 -4.72
C PHE A 199 9.78 10.65 -3.61
N TYR A 200 9.85 11.95 -3.89
CA TYR A 200 10.39 12.93 -2.95
C TYR A 200 9.29 13.92 -2.57
N PHE A 201 8.76 13.73 -1.37
CA PHE A 201 7.88 14.61 -0.61
C PHE A 201 7.54 15.95 -1.29
N GLY A 202 6.31 16.03 -1.81
CA GLY A 202 5.62 17.29 -2.03
C GLY A 202 5.58 17.80 -3.48
N GLU A 203 5.18 16.96 -4.43
CA GLU A 203 4.83 17.48 -5.76
C GLU A 203 3.68 18.48 -5.64
N GLU A 204 3.90 19.67 -6.18
CA GLU A 204 2.91 20.73 -6.13
C GLU A 204 1.77 20.43 -7.09
N GLY A 205 0.54 20.64 -6.62
CA GLY A 205 -0.64 20.32 -7.39
C GLY A 205 -1.85 20.12 -6.52
N ILE A 206 -2.83 19.48 -7.12
CA ILE A 206 -4.13 19.21 -6.52
C ILE A 206 -4.44 17.74 -6.68
N ASN A 207 -4.75 17.08 -5.58
CA ASN A 207 -5.19 15.69 -5.55
C ASN A 207 -6.66 15.65 -5.13
N VAL A 208 -7.46 14.84 -5.81
CA VAL A 208 -8.89 14.69 -5.56
C VAL A 208 -9.27 13.22 -5.56
N THR A 209 -10.05 12.82 -4.56
CA THR A 209 -10.62 11.47 -4.48
C THR A 209 -12.14 11.53 -4.65
N VAL A 210 -12.66 10.79 -5.61
CA VAL A 210 -14.10 10.72 -5.92
C VAL A 210 -14.62 9.31 -5.66
N ASN A 211 -15.68 9.19 -4.87
CA ASN A 211 -16.34 7.90 -4.61
C ASN A 211 -17.12 7.45 -5.85
N ALA A 212 -16.86 6.23 -6.32
CA ALA A 212 -17.41 5.73 -7.58
C ALA A 212 -18.91 5.39 -7.50
N ALA A 213 -19.46 5.14 -6.31
CA ALA A 213 -20.85 4.75 -6.12
C ALA A 213 -21.81 5.95 -6.06
N ASN A 214 -21.36 7.09 -5.53
CA ASN A 214 -22.22 8.26 -5.36
C ASN A 214 -21.68 9.55 -6.00
N GLY A 215 -20.45 9.54 -6.52
CA GLY A 215 -19.82 10.71 -7.14
C GLY A 215 -19.41 11.80 -6.15
N LYS A 216 -19.58 11.59 -4.84
CA LYS A 216 -19.16 12.54 -3.81
C LYS A 216 -17.63 12.60 -3.76
N LEU A 217 -17.11 13.81 -3.55
CA LEU A 217 -15.70 14.00 -3.27
C LEU A 217 -15.43 13.65 -1.82
N VAL A 218 -14.57 12.66 -1.62
CA VAL A 218 -14.23 12.14 -0.28
C VAL A 218 -12.80 12.48 0.12
N GLY A 219 -12.04 13.10 -0.78
CA GLY A 219 -10.70 13.58 -0.49
C GLY A 219 -10.29 14.74 -1.39
N TYR A 220 -9.57 15.69 -0.80
CA TYR A 220 -8.94 16.79 -1.51
C TYR A 220 -7.65 17.15 -0.79
N ASN A 221 -6.60 17.43 -1.55
CA ASN A 221 -5.35 17.96 -1.02
C ASN A 221 -4.76 18.97 -2.00
N LEU A 222 -4.55 20.19 -1.54
CA LEU A 222 -3.83 21.25 -2.21
C LEU A 222 -2.42 21.32 -1.59
N ASN A 223 -1.44 20.86 -2.35
CA ASN A 223 -0.04 21.07 -2.03
C ASN A 223 0.50 22.16 -2.94
N TRP A 224 0.73 23.35 -2.41
CA TRP A 224 1.05 24.51 -3.23
C TRP A 224 2.09 25.41 -2.55
N SER A 225 3.10 25.86 -3.27
CA SER A 225 3.92 27.00 -2.86
C SER A 225 3.89 28.10 -3.91
N GLU A 226 4.04 29.34 -3.43
CA GLU A 226 4.12 30.56 -4.23
C GLU A 226 5.59 30.91 -4.59
N ASP A 227 6.52 30.00 -4.34
CA ASP A 227 7.93 30.22 -4.66
C ASP A 227 8.14 30.30 -6.17
N LYS A 228 9.03 31.20 -6.58
CA LYS A 228 9.44 31.32 -7.98
C LYS A 228 10.25 30.08 -8.42
N PRO A 229 10.24 29.75 -9.71
CA PRO A 229 11.16 28.79 -10.29
C PRO A 229 12.61 29.07 -9.87
N ILE A 230 13.39 28.02 -9.63
CA ILE A 230 14.84 28.15 -9.49
C ILE A 230 15.43 28.36 -10.89
N ASP A 231 15.74 29.61 -11.22
CA ASP A 231 16.43 29.99 -12.46
C ASP A 231 17.95 29.90 -12.27
N GLU A 232 18.45 28.67 -12.14
CA GLU A 232 19.88 28.37 -12.04
C GLU A 232 20.38 27.59 -13.25
N LYS A 233 21.63 27.84 -13.64
CA LYS A 233 22.29 27.05 -14.68
C LYS A 233 22.50 25.62 -14.19
N THR A 234 21.84 24.66 -14.84
CA THR A 234 22.00 23.24 -14.53
C THR A 234 23.10 22.58 -15.36
N ILE A 235 23.61 21.44 -14.89
CA ILE A 235 24.35 20.50 -15.74
C ILE A 235 23.45 20.01 -16.89
N SER A 236 24.05 19.42 -17.92
CA SER A 236 23.27 18.84 -19.01
C SER A 236 22.61 17.52 -18.58
N LYS A 237 21.53 17.14 -19.26
CA LYS A 237 20.91 15.82 -19.06
C LYS A 237 21.91 14.69 -19.26
N GLN A 238 22.77 14.78 -20.27
CA GLN A 238 23.81 13.79 -20.55
C GLN A 238 24.81 13.64 -19.39
N GLN A 239 25.25 14.76 -18.78
CA GLN A 239 26.13 14.72 -17.60
C GLN A 239 25.43 14.03 -16.42
N ALA A 240 24.15 14.29 -16.21
CA ALA A 240 23.37 13.63 -15.17
C ALA A 240 23.19 12.12 -15.46
N GLU A 241 23.00 11.73 -16.72
CA GLU A 241 22.95 10.32 -17.15
C GLU A 241 24.29 9.61 -16.86
N GLU A 242 25.43 10.24 -17.16
CA GLU A 242 26.75 9.69 -16.84
C GLU A 242 26.97 9.50 -15.33
N ILE A 243 26.56 10.47 -14.50
CA ILE A 243 26.62 10.38 -13.03
C ILE A 243 25.71 9.24 -12.53
N TYR A 244 24.50 9.13 -13.08
CA TYR A 244 23.55 8.08 -12.74
C TYR A 244 24.14 6.69 -13.05
N ILE A 245 24.65 6.51 -14.27
CA ILE A 245 25.32 5.27 -14.70
C ILE A 245 26.51 4.96 -13.81
N LYS A 246 27.27 5.96 -13.40
CA LYS A 246 28.48 5.72 -12.60
C LYS A 246 28.18 5.32 -11.16
N TYR A 247 27.16 5.92 -10.53
CA TYR A 247 26.99 5.82 -9.08
C TYR A 247 25.66 5.21 -8.61
N LEU A 248 24.57 5.33 -9.37
CA LEU A 248 23.22 5.03 -8.87
C LEU A 248 22.62 3.74 -9.45
N GLY A 249 22.88 3.41 -10.71
CA GLY A 249 22.40 2.17 -11.34
C GLY A 249 22.82 2.05 -12.81
N PRO A 250 22.49 0.95 -13.51
CA PRO A 250 21.95 -0.31 -12.99
C PRO A 250 23.02 -1.22 -12.38
N GLU A 251 22.60 -2.23 -11.63
CA GLU A 251 23.43 -3.30 -11.11
C GLU A 251 22.70 -4.65 -11.20
N LEU A 252 23.44 -5.72 -11.48
CA LEU A 252 22.91 -7.09 -11.52
C LEU A 252 22.76 -7.62 -10.09
N VAL A 253 21.57 -8.07 -9.73
CA VAL A 253 21.24 -8.55 -8.39
C VAL A 253 20.36 -9.80 -8.45
N TYR A 254 20.35 -10.59 -7.39
CA TYR A 254 19.26 -11.50 -7.09
C TYR A 254 18.09 -10.73 -6.47
N VAL A 255 16.88 -11.10 -6.87
CA VAL A 255 15.59 -10.64 -6.33
C VAL A 255 14.66 -11.83 -6.16
N ARG A 256 13.83 -11.80 -5.12
CA ARG A 256 12.76 -12.78 -4.91
C ARG A 256 11.43 -12.06 -5.06
N GLY A 257 10.76 -12.31 -6.18
CA GLY A 257 9.44 -11.77 -6.46
C GLY A 257 8.33 -12.57 -5.79
N PHE A 258 7.10 -12.18 -6.10
CA PHE A 258 5.89 -12.83 -5.61
C PHE A 258 5.18 -13.59 -6.74
N ASP A 259 4.84 -14.86 -6.51
CA ASP A 259 4.02 -15.67 -7.42
C ASP A 259 2.55 -15.38 -7.11
N GLU A 260 1.98 -14.42 -7.82
CA GLU A 260 0.59 -13.99 -7.63
C GLU A 260 -0.43 -15.10 -7.89
N GLU A 261 -0.12 -16.05 -8.78
CA GLU A 261 -1.01 -17.17 -9.10
C GLU A 261 -1.09 -18.15 -7.94
N LYS A 262 0.05 -18.41 -7.28
CA LYS A 262 0.14 -19.30 -6.12
C LYS A 262 -0.09 -18.61 -4.79
N GLY A 263 -0.08 -17.27 -4.75
CA GLY A 263 -0.24 -16.51 -3.52
C GLY A 263 0.94 -16.63 -2.54
N LYS A 264 2.15 -16.94 -3.03
CA LYS A 264 3.37 -17.06 -2.21
C LYS A 264 4.60 -16.52 -2.95
N PRO A 265 5.71 -16.16 -2.27
CA PRO A 265 6.98 -15.86 -2.92
C PRO A 265 7.53 -17.04 -3.72
N TYR A 266 8.33 -16.75 -4.76
CA TYR A 266 9.00 -17.79 -5.53
C TYR A 266 9.97 -18.62 -4.67
N ASP A 267 10.08 -19.92 -4.95
CA ASP A 267 11.04 -20.83 -4.29
C ASP A 267 12.51 -20.59 -4.74
N ALA A 268 12.69 -19.84 -5.83
CA ALA A 268 13.98 -19.47 -6.40
C ALA A 268 14.07 -17.96 -6.58
N ALA A 269 15.25 -17.40 -6.30
CA ALA A 269 15.60 -16.05 -6.70
C ALA A 269 15.75 -15.97 -8.23
N LYS A 270 15.52 -14.78 -8.78
CA LYS A 270 15.83 -14.45 -10.18
C LYS A 270 16.92 -13.39 -10.24
N LEU A 271 17.71 -13.41 -11.31
CA LEU A 271 18.66 -12.35 -11.61
C LEU A 271 17.97 -11.22 -12.36
N MET A 272 18.19 -9.99 -11.93
CA MET A 272 17.63 -8.79 -12.55
C MET A 272 18.64 -7.64 -12.46
N TYR A 273 18.63 -6.75 -13.44
CA TYR A 273 19.25 -5.44 -13.31
C TYR A 273 18.28 -4.48 -12.61
N VAL A 274 18.75 -3.82 -11.55
CA VAL A 274 17.95 -2.88 -10.74
C VAL A 274 18.69 -1.55 -10.54
N PRO A 275 18.00 -0.45 -10.23
CA PRO A 275 18.66 0.78 -9.83
C PRO A 275 19.20 0.64 -8.39
N ALA A 276 20.42 0.09 -8.26
CA ALA A 276 21.08 -0.28 -7.01
C ALA A 276 20.81 0.67 -5.84
N ARG A 277 21.25 1.93 -5.96
CA ARG A 277 21.18 2.91 -4.84
C ARG A 277 19.80 3.57 -4.66
N LEU A 278 18.78 3.09 -5.37
CA LEU A 278 17.37 3.41 -5.13
C LEU A 278 16.59 2.24 -4.51
N VAL A 279 17.09 1.01 -4.66
CA VAL A 279 16.41 -0.22 -4.17
C VAL A 279 17.00 -0.70 -2.84
N TYR A 280 18.30 -0.49 -2.59
CA TYR A 280 18.88 -0.81 -1.29
C TYR A 280 18.38 0.16 -0.23
N MET A 281 17.96 -0.38 0.92
CA MET A 281 17.26 0.29 2.04
C MET A 281 18.07 1.38 2.78
N GLY A 282 19.02 2.05 2.13
CA GLY A 282 19.65 3.27 2.59
C GLY A 282 18.90 4.53 2.13
N PRO A 283 19.25 5.72 2.65
CA PRO A 283 18.64 6.96 2.19
C PRO A 283 18.97 7.14 0.70
N PRO A 284 17.95 7.37 -0.15
CA PRO A 284 18.15 7.45 -1.59
C PRO A 284 19.01 8.67 -1.93
N LEU A 285 19.98 8.48 -2.82
CA LEU A 285 20.80 9.58 -3.35
C LEU A 285 20.16 10.14 -4.61
N THR A 286 20.29 11.45 -4.81
CA THR A 286 19.88 12.14 -6.03
C THR A 286 20.99 13.04 -6.56
N ILE A 287 20.88 13.49 -7.81
CA ILE A 287 21.89 14.30 -8.49
C ILE A 287 21.43 15.75 -8.45
N ARG A 288 22.13 16.62 -7.73
CA ARG A 288 21.84 18.05 -7.67
C ARG A 288 22.03 18.68 -9.05
N ALA A 289 21.02 19.38 -9.55
CA ALA A 289 21.03 19.86 -10.93
C ALA A 289 22.08 20.96 -11.19
N LYS A 290 22.43 21.76 -10.16
CA LYS A 290 23.36 22.89 -10.30
C LYS A 290 24.80 22.48 -10.63
N ASP A 291 25.24 21.33 -10.10
CA ASP A 291 26.66 20.93 -10.11
C ASP A 291 26.90 19.42 -10.27
N GLY A 292 25.85 18.60 -10.28
CA GLY A 292 25.96 17.15 -10.40
C GLY A 292 26.37 16.44 -9.10
N ALA A 293 26.41 17.13 -7.97
CA ALA A 293 26.74 16.52 -6.70
C ALA A 293 25.70 15.46 -6.30
N LEU A 294 26.15 14.34 -5.74
CA LEU A 294 25.26 13.38 -5.09
C LEU A 294 24.84 13.97 -3.75
N ILE A 295 23.54 14.09 -3.52
CA ILE A 295 22.98 14.64 -2.28
C ILE A 295 22.03 13.64 -1.62
N ASN A 296 21.93 13.71 -0.29
CA ASN A 296 20.94 12.98 0.51
C ASN A 296 19.58 13.71 0.54
N TYR A 297 18.62 13.17 1.30
CA TYR A 297 17.27 13.75 1.45
C TYR A 297 17.23 15.08 2.23
N ALA A 298 18.29 15.42 2.95
CA ALA A 298 18.45 16.70 3.64
C ALA A 298 19.11 17.76 2.72
N GLY A 299 19.47 17.39 1.49
CA GLY A 299 20.13 18.29 0.55
C GLY A 299 21.65 18.38 0.72
N ASP A 300 22.20 17.65 1.69
CA ASP A 300 23.63 17.63 1.97
C ASP A 300 24.38 16.81 0.93
N GLU A 301 25.55 17.31 0.53
CA GLU A 301 26.43 16.64 -0.41
C GLU A 301 27.11 15.43 0.25
N ILE A 302 26.99 14.28 -0.42
CA ILE A 302 27.60 13.03 0.01
C ILE A 302 28.89 12.79 -0.78
N LYS A 303 30.00 12.70 -0.06
CA LYS A 303 31.34 12.44 -0.60
C LYS A 303 31.76 10.99 -0.32
N GLY A 304 32.80 10.54 -1.03
CA GLY A 304 33.35 9.19 -0.84
C GLY A 304 32.47 8.06 -1.39
N VAL A 305 31.53 8.38 -2.27
CA VAL A 305 30.67 7.38 -2.94
C VAL A 305 31.47 6.64 -4.00
N GLU A 306 31.67 5.33 -3.80
CA GLU A 306 32.36 4.48 -4.77
C GLU A 306 31.53 4.26 -6.05
N PRO A 307 32.15 4.29 -7.24
CA PRO A 307 31.49 3.93 -8.49
C PRO A 307 30.98 2.49 -8.47
N LEU A 308 29.83 2.24 -9.11
CA LEU A 308 29.34 0.90 -9.35
C LEU A 308 30.18 0.23 -10.45
N THR A 309 30.59 -1.02 -10.21
CA THR A 309 31.35 -1.83 -11.16
C THR A 309 30.51 -3.00 -11.68
N GLU A 310 31.01 -3.69 -12.71
CA GLU A 310 30.45 -4.98 -13.10
C GLU A 310 30.62 -6.01 -11.98
N VAL A 311 29.62 -6.88 -11.83
CA VAL A 311 29.63 -7.96 -10.86
C VAL A 311 30.38 -9.14 -11.47
N ASP A 312 31.42 -9.63 -10.80
CA ASP A 312 32.10 -10.86 -11.20
C ASP A 312 31.34 -12.09 -10.66
N PHE A 313 30.77 -12.86 -11.58
CA PHE A 313 30.06 -14.11 -11.30
C PHE A 313 30.70 -15.31 -12.03
N SER A 314 31.95 -15.20 -12.46
CA SER A 314 32.66 -16.26 -13.18
C SER A 314 32.72 -17.61 -12.43
N GLY A 315 32.70 -17.56 -11.10
CA GLY A 315 32.67 -18.73 -10.21
C GLY A 315 31.28 -19.18 -9.76
N ALA A 316 30.20 -18.58 -10.27
CA ALA A 316 28.85 -18.79 -9.77
C ALA A 316 28.33 -20.22 -10.01
N LYS A 317 27.63 -20.76 -9.02
CA LYS A 317 26.97 -22.08 -9.08
C LYS A 317 25.55 -22.00 -8.58
N THR A 318 24.69 -22.90 -9.05
CA THR A 318 23.36 -23.03 -8.48
C THR A 318 23.48 -23.49 -7.03
N ILE A 319 22.89 -22.73 -6.11
CA ILE A 319 22.80 -23.06 -4.69
C ILE A 319 21.37 -23.51 -4.41
N THR A 320 21.23 -24.69 -3.82
CA THR A 320 19.93 -25.25 -3.43
C THR A 320 19.93 -25.49 -1.93
N PRO A 321 18.87 -25.08 -1.21
CA PRO A 321 18.77 -25.32 0.21
C PRO A 321 18.62 -26.82 0.49
N THR A 322 19.37 -27.33 1.47
CA THR A 322 19.23 -28.72 1.93
C THR A 322 18.05 -28.80 2.89
N LYS A 323 17.04 -29.61 2.53
CA LYS A 323 15.91 -29.91 3.42
C LYS A 323 16.26 -31.07 4.36
N LEU A 324 15.77 -30.99 5.58
CA LEU A 324 15.81 -32.09 6.54
C LEU A 324 14.86 -33.20 6.08
N GLU A 325 15.21 -34.45 6.38
CA GLU A 325 14.31 -35.59 6.15
C GLU A 325 13.00 -35.46 6.94
N THR A 326 13.09 -34.89 8.14
CA THR A 326 11.95 -34.55 9.00
C THR A 326 12.07 -33.10 9.44
N PRO A 327 11.04 -32.25 9.21
CA PRO A 327 11.05 -30.86 9.70
C PRO A 327 11.16 -30.79 11.22
N LEU A 328 11.78 -29.71 11.73
CA LEU A 328 11.86 -29.48 13.17
C LEU A 328 10.47 -29.33 13.79
N THR A 329 10.31 -29.84 15.01
CA THR A 329 9.16 -29.49 15.86
C THR A 329 9.31 -28.07 16.39
N LYS A 330 8.21 -27.50 16.89
CA LYS A 330 8.23 -26.19 17.57
C LYS A 330 9.27 -26.15 18.68
N GLU A 331 9.35 -27.19 19.50
CA GLU A 331 10.25 -27.28 20.66
C GLU A 331 11.72 -27.32 20.22
N GLN A 332 12.03 -28.07 19.15
CA GLN A 332 13.36 -28.12 18.58
C GLN A 332 13.78 -26.76 18.01
N ALA A 333 12.87 -26.09 17.29
CA ALA A 333 13.12 -24.77 16.74
C ALA A 333 13.23 -23.69 17.81
N GLN A 334 12.42 -23.75 18.88
CA GLN A 334 12.53 -22.83 20.01
C GLN A 334 13.90 -22.98 20.67
N LYS A 335 14.35 -24.21 20.91
CA LYS A 335 15.67 -24.47 21.49
C LYS A 335 16.80 -23.89 20.61
N LEU A 336 16.70 -24.08 19.29
CA LEU A 336 17.63 -23.47 18.34
C LEU A 336 17.61 -21.93 18.44
N ALA A 337 16.42 -21.32 18.50
CA ALA A 337 16.28 -19.87 18.65
C ALA A 337 16.92 -19.35 19.95
N GLU A 338 16.70 -20.03 21.07
CA GLU A 338 17.32 -19.71 22.36
C GLU A 338 18.86 -19.85 22.32
N GLU A 339 19.37 -20.88 21.65
CA GLU A 339 20.81 -21.08 21.45
C GLU A 339 21.42 -19.98 20.58
N GLU A 340 20.74 -19.53 19.53
CA GLU A 340 21.22 -18.43 18.68
C GLU A 340 21.31 -17.10 19.43
N ILE A 341 20.28 -16.68 20.16
CA ILE A 341 20.32 -15.39 20.88
C ILE A 341 21.38 -15.38 21.99
N LYS A 342 21.64 -16.53 22.63
CA LYS A 342 22.71 -16.68 23.63
C LYS A 342 24.09 -16.37 23.06
N LYS A 343 24.34 -16.65 21.77
CA LYS A 343 25.62 -16.29 21.11
C LYS A 343 25.90 -14.80 21.15
N PHE A 344 24.86 -13.96 21.15
CA PHE A 344 24.96 -12.50 21.22
C PHE A 344 25.03 -11.96 22.67
N GLY A 345 25.17 -12.84 23.66
CA GLY A 345 25.19 -12.46 25.08
C GLY A 345 23.80 -12.17 25.66
N LEU A 346 22.73 -12.51 24.94
CA LEU A 346 21.35 -12.37 25.41
C LEU A 346 20.97 -13.60 26.23
N VAL A 347 21.35 -13.57 27.52
CA VAL A 347 21.07 -14.63 28.49
C VAL A 347 19.76 -14.37 29.23
N ASP A 348 19.13 -15.44 29.74
CA ASP A 348 17.90 -15.40 30.54
C ASP A 348 16.71 -14.70 29.88
N MET A 349 16.68 -14.64 28.55
CA MET A 349 15.57 -14.08 27.79
C MET A 349 14.30 -14.93 27.94
N ILE A 350 13.16 -14.27 28.14
CA ILE A 350 11.84 -14.88 28.33
C ILE A 350 11.08 -14.88 27.00
N LEU A 351 10.67 -16.06 26.53
CA LEU A 351 9.78 -16.20 25.37
C LEU A 351 8.43 -15.52 25.66
N GLN A 352 8.09 -14.50 24.87
CA GLN A 352 6.83 -13.76 24.98
C GLN A 352 5.74 -14.36 24.10
N SER A 353 6.09 -14.71 22.87
CA SER A 353 5.11 -15.22 21.90
C SER A 353 5.77 -16.14 20.90
N PHE A 354 4.98 -17.09 20.43
CA PHE A 354 5.28 -17.94 19.29
C PHE A 354 4.15 -17.83 18.28
N ASN A 355 4.49 -17.58 17.02
CA ASN A 355 3.56 -17.66 15.92
C ASN A 355 4.23 -18.46 14.80
N ASN A 356 3.46 -19.25 14.05
CA ASN A 356 3.86 -19.52 12.67
C ASN A 356 3.83 -18.17 11.96
N VAL A 357 4.80 -17.88 11.07
CA VAL A 357 4.85 -16.57 10.39
C VAL A 357 3.45 -16.27 9.80
N PRO A 358 2.71 -15.29 10.36
CA PRO A 358 1.25 -15.24 10.25
C PRO A 358 0.78 -14.68 8.92
N TYR A 359 1.69 -14.25 8.05
CA TYR A 359 1.34 -13.90 6.70
C TYR A 359 1.01 -15.18 5.96
N ALA A 360 -0.23 -15.30 5.50
CA ALA A 360 -0.75 -16.38 4.62
C ALA A 360 -0.01 -16.50 3.27
N MET A 361 1.20 -15.97 3.18
CA MET A 361 2.02 -15.74 2.01
C MET A 361 3.41 -16.37 2.18
N GLU A 362 3.89 -16.69 3.39
CA GLU A 362 5.17 -17.43 3.57
C GLU A 362 4.94 -18.94 3.79
N PRO A 363 5.94 -19.81 3.55
CA PRO A 363 5.81 -21.25 3.79
C PRO A 363 5.39 -21.56 5.24
N GLN A 364 4.49 -22.55 5.43
CA GLN A 364 4.00 -22.96 6.75
C GLN A 364 5.09 -23.54 7.68
N ASP A 365 6.31 -23.69 7.18
CA ASP A 365 7.46 -24.23 7.90
C ASP A 365 8.30 -23.14 8.62
N LEU A 366 7.80 -21.91 8.75
CA LEU A 366 8.51 -20.83 9.45
C LEU A 366 7.95 -20.58 10.85
N TYR A 367 8.82 -20.76 11.85
CA TYR A 367 8.53 -20.57 13.26
C TYR A 367 9.15 -19.28 13.78
N PHE A 368 8.30 -18.34 14.20
CA PHE A 368 8.69 -17.03 14.69
C PHE A 368 8.56 -16.94 16.21
N PHE A 369 9.66 -16.62 16.87
CA PHE A 369 9.77 -16.51 18.32
C PHE A 369 10.14 -15.07 18.70
N ASN A 370 9.40 -14.48 19.65
CA ASN A 370 9.76 -13.21 20.28
C ASN A 370 10.18 -13.44 21.73
N PHE A 371 11.27 -12.79 22.13
CA PHE A 371 11.84 -12.87 23.47
C PHE A 371 12.06 -11.47 24.05
N ASN A 372 11.87 -11.33 25.35
CA ASN A 372 12.20 -10.11 26.09
C ASN A 372 13.17 -10.42 27.22
N SER A 373 13.94 -9.42 27.64
CA SER A 373 14.69 -9.48 28.89
C SER A 373 13.75 -9.74 30.09
N PRO A 374 14.26 -10.29 31.22
CA PRO A 374 13.44 -10.58 32.40
C PRO A 374 12.64 -9.40 32.96
N ASP A 375 13.16 -8.18 32.83
CA ASP A 375 12.50 -6.93 33.22
C ASP A 375 11.40 -6.47 32.23
N GLY A 376 11.26 -7.19 31.11
CA GLY A 376 10.30 -6.94 30.03
C GLY A 376 10.55 -5.65 29.24
N LYS A 377 11.64 -4.92 29.50
CA LYS A 377 11.82 -3.54 29.01
C LYS A 377 13.15 -3.26 28.36
N THR A 378 14.23 -3.96 28.72
CA THR A 378 15.60 -3.58 28.36
C THR A 378 16.07 -4.13 27.01
N VAL A 379 15.72 -5.37 26.67
CA VAL A 379 16.08 -5.97 25.38
C VAL A 379 14.90 -6.74 24.84
N ASN A 380 14.67 -6.61 23.55
CA ASN A 380 13.78 -7.49 22.81
C ASN A 380 14.60 -8.20 21.74
N ALA A 381 14.26 -9.45 21.46
CA ALA A 381 14.83 -10.22 20.39
C ALA A 381 13.75 -11.00 19.65
N ASN A 382 13.95 -11.24 18.37
CA ASN A 382 13.13 -12.13 17.59
C ASN A 382 14.00 -13.08 16.77
N VAL A 383 13.49 -14.28 16.53
CA VAL A 383 14.16 -15.30 15.74
C VAL A 383 13.13 -16.02 14.88
N THR A 384 13.43 -16.19 13.59
CA THR A 384 12.67 -17.04 12.68
C THR A 384 13.49 -18.27 12.32
N VAL A 385 12.95 -19.45 12.62
CA VAL A 385 13.55 -20.74 12.27
C VAL A 385 12.76 -21.37 11.13
N ASN A 386 13.44 -21.80 10.08
CA ASN A 386 12.86 -22.60 9.02
C ASN A 386 12.91 -24.08 9.43
N ALA A 387 11.75 -24.64 9.79
CA ALA A 387 11.61 -26.01 10.26
C ALA A 387 12.01 -27.04 9.20
N ALA A 388 11.76 -26.77 7.92
CA ALA A 388 12.09 -27.69 6.82
C ALA A 388 13.61 -27.83 6.59
N THR A 389 14.40 -26.82 6.95
CA THR A 389 15.86 -26.79 6.72
C THR A 389 16.66 -26.84 8.03
N GLY A 390 16.02 -26.59 9.16
CA GLY A 390 16.65 -26.50 10.47
C GLY A 390 17.55 -25.29 10.66
N LYS A 391 17.39 -24.24 9.84
CA LYS A 391 18.24 -23.04 9.87
C LYS A 391 17.52 -21.83 10.41
N VAL A 392 18.27 -20.92 11.03
CA VAL A 392 17.78 -19.60 11.41
C VAL A 392 17.83 -18.68 10.20
N GLN A 393 16.65 -18.22 9.77
CA GLN A 393 16.50 -17.32 8.63
C GLN A 393 16.53 -15.85 9.03
N ASN A 394 15.98 -15.51 10.19
CA ASN A 394 15.98 -14.14 10.69
C ASN A 394 16.35 -14.14 12.17
N LEU A 395 17.16 -13.19 12.58
CA LEU A 395 17.40 -12.88 13.97
C LEU A 395 17.54 -11.38 14.11
N GLY A 396 16.81 -10.80 15.05
CA GLY A 396 16.89 -9.40 15.42
C GLY A 396 16.98 -9.24 16.92
N PHE A 397 17.75 -8.26 17.40
CA PHE A 397 17.63 -7.74 18.75
C PHE A 397 17.78 -6.22 18.77
N TRP A 398 17.13 -5.59 19.73
CA TRP A 398 17.25 -4.16 20.00
C TRP A 398 17.26 -3.92 21.51
N LYS A 399 18.29 -3.21 21.95
CA LYS A 399 18.41 -2.72 23.32
C LYS A 399 17.58 -1.44 23.42
N ASN A 400 16.59 -1.46 24.29
CA ASN A 400 15.74 -0.31 24.56
C ASN A 400 16.49 0.62 25.51
N THR A 401 17.09 1.69 24.98
CA THR A 401 17.92 2.63 25.74
C THR A 401 17.11 3.60 26.62
N GLY A 402 15.90 3.22 27.06
CA GLY A 402 15.04 3.98 27.96
C GLY A 402 13.88 4.70 27.25
N PRO A 403 12.86 5.16 28.02
CA PRO A 403 11.64 5.74 27.47
C PRO A 403 11.91 7.03 26.72
N TYR A 404 10.96 7.37 25.85
CA TYR A 404 10.61 8.73 25.44
C TYR A 404 10.63 9.64 26.70
N TYR A 405 11.77 10.26 27.02
CA TYR A 405 11.89 11.06 28.23
C TYR A 405 11.34 12.48 27.99
N PRO A 406 10.57 13.05 28.93
CA PRO A 406 10.15 14.45 28.87
C PRO A 406 11.36 15.38 28.76
N GLU A 407 11.19 16.50 28.04
CA GLU A 407 12.19 17.56 27.75
C GLU A 407 13.14 17.94 28.91
N ALA A 408 12.75 17.69 30.16
CA ALA A 408 13.53 17.99 31.36
C ALA A 408 14.87 17.23 31.48
N GLN A 409 15.02 16.04 30.88
CA GLN A 409 16.29 15.29 30.93
C GLN A 409 17.29 15.68 29.82
N LEU A 410 16.85 16.44 28.82
CA LEU A 410 17.68 16.88 27.70
C LEU A 410 18.58 18.08 28.04
N LYS A 411 18.42 18.71 29.21
CA LYS A 411 19.12 19.96 29.55
C LYS A 411 20.51 19.77 30.17
N GLU A 412 20.92 18.56 30.57
CA GLU A 412 22.19 18.36 31.31
C GLU A 412 23.15 17.29 30.74
N ALA A 413 22.82 16.61 29.64
CA ALA A 413 23.77 15.67 29.03
C ALA A 413 24.74 16.40 28.09
N SER A 414 25.99 16.61 28.50
CA SER A 414 27.08 16.85 27.56
C SER A 414 27.16 15.63 26.61
N ALA A 415 27.07 15.85 25.30
CA ALA A 415 27.26 14.76 24.34
C ALA A 415 28.65 14.14 24.59
N PRO A 416 28.75 12.81 24.79
CA PRO A 416 30.06 12.16 24.86
C PRO A 416 30.85 12.44 23.57
N GLU A 417 32.18 12.37 23.61
CA GLU A 417 33.00 12.35 22.38
C GLU A 417 32.55 11.14 21.54
N ALA A 418 31.77 11.41 20.49
CA ALA A 418 31.28 10.37 19.61
C ALA A 418 32.45 9.78 18.81
N ILE A 419 32.52 8.45 18.72
CA ILE A 419 33.46 7.78 17.80
C ILE A 419 33.18 8.21 16.36
N SER A 420 34.15 8.10 15.44
CA SER A 420 33.90 8.46 14.04
C SER A 420 32.99 7.44 13.34
N TRP A 421 32.38 7.82 12.20
CA TRP A 421 31.62 6.89 11.37
C TRP A 421 32.47 5.69 10.93
N GLU A 422 33.74 5.90 10.62
CA GLU A 422 34.66 4.84 10.20
C GLU A 422 34.97 3.89 11.36
N ASP A 423 35.18 4.42 12.56
CA ASP A 423 35.37 3.61 13.77
C ASP A 423 34.12 2.79 14.08
N ALA A 424 32.93 3.39 13.97
CA ALA A 424 31.67 2.68 14.14
C ALA A 424 31.49 1.58 13.07
N LYS A 425 31.86 1.84 11.81
CA LYS A 425 31.83 0.84 10.74
C LYS A 425 32.77 -0.33 11.06
N ASN A 426 33.96 -0.03 11.59
CA ASN A 426 34.91 -1.06 12.02
C ASN A 426 34.36 -1.89 13.18
N VAL A 427 33.73 -1.27 14.18
CA VAL A 427 33.02 -1.98 15.25
C VAL A 427 31.95 -2.91 14.67
N ALA A 428 31.17 -2.45 13.68
CA ALA A 428 30.15 -3.27 13.03
C ALA A 428 30.75 -4.50 12.33
N LEU A 429 31.81 -4.30 11.54
CA LEU A 429 32.51 -5.36 10.83
C LEU A 429 33.11 -6.40 11.79
N GLU A 430 33.76 -5.96 12.86
CA GLU A 430 34.31 -6.85 13.88
C GLU A 430 33.22 -7.62 14.63
N TYR A 431 32.09 -6.98 14.91
CA TYR A 431 30.94 -7.64 15.53
C TYR A 431 30.36 -8.74 14.62
N ILE A 432 30.20 -8.46 13.32
CA ILE A 432 29.74 -9.44 12.32
C ILE A 432 30.75 -10.60 12.20
N LYS A 433 32.05 -10.33 12.09
CA LYS A 433 33.07 -11.38 12.03
C LYS A 433 33.06 -12.28 13.26
N LYS A 434 32.86 -11.70 14.44
CA LYS A 434 32.86 -12.43 15.72
C LYS A 434 31.61 -13.30 15.91
N TYR A 435 30.42 -12.74 15.67
CA TYR A 435 29.15 -13.39 16.02
C TYR A 435 28.45 -14.06 14.84
N LEU A 436 28.79 -13.69 13.60
CA LEU A 436 28.25 -14.22 12.36
C LEU A 436 29.37 -14.63 11.37
N PRO A 437 30.35 -15.45 11.79
CA PRO A 437 31.53 -15.78 10.97
C PRO A 437 31.17 -16.47 9.65
N ASP A 438 30.06 -17.21 9.61
CA ASP A 438 29.54 -17.87 8.40
C ASP A 438 28.99 -16.86 7.37
N LYS A 439 28.58 -15.66 7.82
CA LYS A 439 27.99 -14.61 6.96
C LYS A 439 28.96 -13.48 6.64
N ALA A 440 29.99 -13.27 7.46
CA ALA A 440 30.93 -12.16 7.33
C ALA A 440 31.62 -12.08 5.94
N GLY A 441 31.92 -13.23 5.33
CA GLY A 441 32.49 -13.30 3.98
C GLY A 441 31.47 -13.25 2.83
N GLN A 442 30.18 -13.10 3.15
CA GLN A 442 29.07 -13.12 2.20
C GLN A 442 28.28 -11.82 2.24
N VAL A 443 28.89 -10.72 2.67
CA VAL A 443 28.23 -9.41 2.70
C VAL A 443 29.09 -8.33 2.07
N ARG A 444 28.43 -7.32 1.54
CA ARG A 444 29.03 -6.06 1.12
C ARG A 444 28.23 -4.90 1.71
N SER A 445 28.90 -3.80 2.04
CA SER A 445 28.21 -2.56 2.44
C SER A 445 28.11 -1.63 1.23
N MET A 446 26.94 -1.00 1.07
CA MET A 446 26.73 0.12 0.14
C MET A 446 26.60 1.45 0.89
N ASP A 447 26.92 1.44 2.19
CA ASP A 447 26.84 2.62 3.04
C ASP A 447 27.91 3.63 2.65
N TYR A 448 27.56 4.91 2.79
CA TYR A 448 28.44 6.04 2.58
C TYR A 448 28.63 6.78 3.91
N PRO A 449 29.75 7.52 4.09
CA PRO A 449 29.99 8.29 5.29
C PRO A 449 28.80 9.18 5.63
N GLN A 450 28.26 9.02 6.84
CA GLN A 450 27.21 9.87 7.39
C GLN A 450 27.85 10.77 8.44
N GLU A 451 27.65 12.08 8.32
CA GLU A 451 27.96 12.98 9.42
C GLU A 451 26.88 12.80 10.50
N VAL A 452 27.32 12.45 11.70
CA VAL A 452 26.45 12.50 12.86
C VAL A 452 26.25 13.97 13.20
N ASN A 453 25.03 14.46 13.00
CA ASN A 453 24.72 15.87 13.21
C ASN A 453 24.88 16.21 14.71
N SER A 454 26.03 16.77 15.08
CA SER A 454 26.43 17.08 16.45
C SER A 454 25.49 18.01 17.22
N LYS A 455 24.46 18.57 16.57
CA LYS A 455 23.44 19.42 17.19
C LYS A 455 22.26 18.65 17.80
N PHE A 456 22.05 17.37 17.51
CA PHE A 456 21.03 16.57 18.22
C PHE A 456 21.59 15.87 19.46
N ARG A 457 20.81 15.89 20.55
CA ARG A 457 21.24 15.38 21.85
C ARG A 457 21.07 13.85 21.95
N ALA A 458 22.00 13.20 22.66
CA ALA A 458 21.88 11.82 23.11
C ALA A 458 20.58 11.62 23.91
N PRO A 459 19.87 10.48 23.78
CA PRO A 459 20.36 9.16 23.31
C PRO A 459 20.03 8.81 21.84
N TYR A 460 19.58 9.76 21.02
CA TYR A 460 18.98 9.46 19.71
C TYR A 460 19.96 9.30 18.53
N GLN A 461 21.27 9.30 18.77
CA GLN A 461 22.26 9.18 17.72
C GLN A 461 22.94 7.83 17.74
N SER A 462 22.66 7.04 16.71
CA SER A 462 23.39 5.84 16.38
C SER A 462 23.81 5.87 14.92
N TYR A 463 24.97 5.28 14.65
CA TYR A 463 25.41 4.89 13.33
C TYR A 463 24.62 3.68 12.88
N TYR A 464 24.02 3.73 11.71
CA TYR A 464 23.31 2.61 11.11
C TYR A 464 24.10 2.12 9.89
N PHE A 465 24.36 0.83 9.84
CA PHE A 465 25.06 0.18 8.72
C PHE A 465 24.20 -0.94 8.14
N ASN A 466 24.15 -1.02 6.81
CA ASN A 466 23.48 -2.06 6.05
C ASN A 466 24.52 -2.87 5.25
N PHE A 467 24.60 -4.15 5.57
CA PHE A 467 25.46 -5.11 4.88
C PHE A 467 24.60 -6.07 4.06
N THR A 468 24.49 -5.82 2.76
CA THR A 468 23.71 -6.64 1.83
C THR A 468 24.40 -7.98 1.59
N ARG A 469 23.63 -9.08 1.61
CA ARG A 469 24.13 -10.42 1.31
C ARG A 469 24.60 -10.51 -0.14
N THR A 470 25.73 -11.17 -0.37
CA THR A 470 26.21 -11.57 -1.70
C THR A 470 26.16 -13.09 -1.83
N VAL A 471 25.56 -13.58 -2.91
CA VAL A 471 25.52 -14.99 -3.29
C VAL A 471 26.24 -15.13 -4.62
N ASN A 472 27.27 -15.98 -4.72
CA ASN A 472 28.12 -16.08 -5.91
C ASN A 472 28.75 -14.75 -6.36
N GLY A 473 29.07 -13.85 -5.42
CA GLY A 473 29.54 -12.48 -5.72
C GLY A 473 28.42 -11.52 -6.12
N ILE A 474 27.19 -12.00 -6.32
CA ILE A 474 26.04 -11.21 -6.76
C ILE A 474 25.21 -10.78 -5.55
N PRO A 475 24.86 -9.49 -5.43
CA PRO A 475 24.05 -8.99 -4.31
C PRO A 475 22.64 -9.59 -4.32
N TYR A 476 22.08 -9.89 -3.15
CA TYR A 476 20.69 -10.30 -2.98
C TYR A 476 19.93 -9.26 -2.16
N VAL A 477 19.04 -8.48 -2.81
CA VAL A 477 18.39 -7.32 -2.20
C VAL A 477 17.47 -7.67 -1.02
N GLY A 478 16.96 -8.91 -0.99
CA GLY A 478 16.05 -9.38 0.06
C GLY A 478 16.74 -9.72 1.38
N ASN A 479 18.08 -9.75 1.42
CA ASN A 479 18.84 -10.16 2.60
C ASN A 479 19.93 -9.14 2.95
N ASN A 480 19.96 -8.78 4.22
CA ASN A 480 20.96 -7.86 4.76
C ASN A 480 21.23 -8.20 6.24
N ILE A 481 22.34 -7.70 6.75
CA ILE A 481 22.59 -7.50 8.17
C ILE A 481 22.52 -6.00 8.40
N ASN A 482 21.60 -5.54 9.22
CA ASN A 482 21.59 -4.17 9.71
C ASN A 482 22.12 -4.17 11.14
N ILE A 483 22.95 -3.18 11.45
CA ILE A 483 23.54 -3.05 12.77
C ILE A 483 23.60 -1.57 13.13
N SER A 484 23.18 -1.25 14.35
CA SER A 484 23.23 0.10 14.88
C SER A 484 24.21 0.18 16.03
N ILE A 485 25.04 1.22 16.01
CA ILE A 485 26.11 1.47 16.98
C ILE A 485 25.90 2.85 17.59
N ASP A 486 25.88 2.94 18.90
CA ASP A 486 25.75 4.24 19.55
C ASP A 486 27.04 5.08 19.43
N GLN A 487 26.98 6.33 19.91
CA GLN A 487 28.14 7.24 19.88
C GLN A 487 29.37 6.73 20.66
N LYS A 488 29.20 5.77 21.59
CA LYS A 488 30.30 5.21 22.39
C LYS A 488 30.93 3.98 21.74
N GLY A 489 30.39 3.51 20.62
CA GLY A 489 30.83 2.29 19.96
C GLY A 489 30.16 1.03 20.48
N GLU A 490 29.03 1.13 21.18
CA GLU A 490 28.27 -0.03 21.62
C GLU A 490 27.23 -0.44 20.57
N VAL A 491 27.17 -1.74 20.27
CA VAL A 491 26.10 -2.30 19.42
C VAL A 491 24.79 -2.30 20.20
N ILE A 492 23.82 -1.52 19.71
CA ILE A 492 22.50 -1.37 20.33
C ILE A 492 21.41 -2.15 19.61
N SER A 493 21.59 -2.45 18.32
CA SER A 493 20.70 -3.35 17.59
C SER A 493 21.44 -4.10 16.51
N LEU A 494 20.99 -5.31 16.22
CA LEU A 494 21.37 -6.06 15.03
C LEU A 494 20.14 -6.79 14.52
N ASN A 495 19.90 -6.78 13.22
CA ASN A 495 18.96 -7.69 12.59
C ASN A 495 19.50 -8.21 11.27
N TYR A 496 19.33 -9.50 11.00
CA TYR A 496 19.67 -10.06 9.70
C TYR A 496 18.54 -10.90 9.12
N ALA A 497 18.42 -10.89 7.79
CA ALA A 497 17.59 -11.82 7.03
C ALA A 497 18.48 -12.67 6.11
N TRP A 498 18.28 -13.99 6.12
CA TRP A 498 19.10 -14.98 5.44
C TRP A 498 18.24 -16.12 4.87
N ASP A 499 17.63 -15.84 3.72
CA ASP A 499 16.73 -16.78 3.04
C ASP A 499 17.47 -18.06 2.67
N ASP A 500 16.78 -19.19 2.83
CA ASP A 500 17.26 -20.51 2.40
C ASP A 500 16.42 -20.98 1.21
N ILE A 501 16.70 -20.38 0.05
CA ILE A 501 16.00 -20.58 -1.22
C ILE A 501 16.98 -20.98 -2.32
N ILE A 502 16.45 -21.30 -3.51
CA ILE A 502 17.28 -21.63 -4.67
C ILE A 502 17.87 -20.34 -5.26
N PHE A 503 19.18 -20.30 -5.42
CA PHE A 503 19.89 -19.25 -6.17
C PHE A 503 20.46 -19.86 -7.45
N PRO A 504 19.86 -19.62 -8.62
CA PRO A 504 20.35 -20.19 -9.89
C PRO A 504 21.68 -19.56 -10.28
N ALA A 505 22.57 -20.33 -10.90
CA ALA A 505 23.74 -19.75 -11.58
C ALA A 505 23.26 -18.80 -12.71
N PRO A 506 23.92 -17.65 -12.90
CA PRO A 506 23.64 -16.76 -14.03
C PRO A 506 23.87 -17.47 -15.37
N GLU A 507 23.07 -17.11 -16.37
CA GLU A 507 23.35 -17.50 -17.75
C GLU A 507 24.65 -16.85 -18.24
N LYS A 508 25.35 -17.52 -19.17
CA LYS A 508 26.64 -17.01 -19.69
C LYS A 508 26.47 -15.79 -20.60
N ASN A 509 25.32 -15.67 -21.26
CA ASN A 509 25.04 -14.64 -22.27
C ASN A 509 24.00 -13.64 -21.74
N ILE A 510 24.41 -12.83 -20.78
CA ILE A 510 23.59 -11.71 -20.30
C ILE A 510 24.07 -10.38 -20.89
N LEU A 511 23.21 -9.36 -20.85
CA LEU A 511 23.55 -7.99 -21.19
C LEU A 511 24.72 -7.48 -20.33
N SER A 512 25.53 -6.57 -20.87
CA SER A 512 26.49 -5.83 -20.05
C SER A 512 25.77 -4.78 -19.22
N ARG A 513 26.43 -4.29 -18.17
CA ARG A 513 25.92 -3.20 -17.35
C ARG A 513 25.60 -1.94 -18.17
N GLU A 514 26.43 -1.63 -19.16
CA GLU A 514 26.25 -0.49 -20.06
C GLU A 514 25.00 -0.64 -20.94
N LYS A 515 24.75 -1.82 -21.50
CA LYS A 515 23.53 -2.09 -22.28
C LYS A 515 22.28 -1.99 -21.41
N ALA A 516 22.32 -2.57 -20.22
CA ALA A 516 21.23 -2.43 -19.25
C ALA A 516 20.99 -0.96 -18.89
N ALA A 517 22.05 -0.16 -18.77
CA ALA A 517 21.94 1.27 -18.48
C ALA A 517 21.25 2.04 -19.60
N GLY A 518 21.59 1.75 -20.85
CA GLY A 518 20.92 2.32 -22.02
C GLY A 518 19.42 2.01 -22.04
N ILE A 519 19.04 0.75 -21.77
CA ILE A 519 17.62 0.34 -21.65
C ILE A 519 16.95 1.09 -20.50
N MET A 520 17.61 1.17 -19.35
CA MET A 520 17.10 1.85 -18.15
C MET A 520 16.81 3.32 -18.43
N LEU A 521 17.75 4.04 -19.04
CA LEU A 521 17.59 5.46 -19.37
C LEU A 521 16.57 5.71 -20.49
N ASP A 522 16.47 4.84 -21.49
CA ASP A 522 15.45 4.94 -22.55
C ASP A 522 14.03 4.74 -22.00
N LYS A 523 13.83 3.72 -21.16
CA LYS A 523 12.51 3.34 -20.67
C LYS A 523 12.04 4.15 -19.46
N ILE A 524 12.98 4.58 -18.62
CA ILE A 524 12.68 5.20 -17.32
C ILE A 524 13.00 6.69 -17.36
N SER A 525 14.06 7.11 -18.06
CA SER A 525 14.55 8.50 -18.16
C SER A 525 14.83 9.19 -16.81
N ILE A 526 15.80 10.10 -16.82
CA ILE A 526 15.95 11.10 -15.76
C ILE A 526 15.30 12.42 -16.20
N THR A 527 14.73 13.15 -15.25
CA THR A 527 14.11 14.47 -15.45
C THR A 527 14.49 15.41 -14.32
N LEU A 528 14.44 16.71 -14.60
CA LEU A 528 14.50 17.71 -13.53
C LEU A 528 13.27 17.56 -12.64
N ALA A 529 13.49 17.69 -11.33
CA ALA A 529 12.50 17.64 -10.26
C ALA A 529 12.93 18.56 -9.11
N TYR A 530 11.97 19.05 -8.32
CA TYR A 530 12.27 19.69 -7.04
C TYR A 530 12.22 18.67 -5.91
N ILE A 531 13.16 18.79 -4.96
CA ILE A 531 13.04 18.17 -3.65
C ILE A 531 12.93 19.25 -2.58
N MET A 532 12.15 18.95 -1.54
CA MET A 532 12.14 19.71 -0.30
C MET A 532 13.03 18.99 0.70
N PRO A 533 14.18 19.57 1.09
CA PRO A 533 15.00 19.02 2.15
C PRO A 533 14.19 18.80 3.41
N LYS A 534 14.24 17.59 3.98
CA LYS A 534 13.60 17.35 5.27
C LYS A 534 14.38 18.13 6.33
N MET A 535 13.74 19.15 6.91
CA MET A 535 14.27 19.80 8.10
C MET A 535 14.19 18.82 9.26
N TYR A 536 15.32 18.51 9.87
CA TYR A 536 15.32 17.89 11.18
C TYR A 536 14.77 18.90 12.18
N TYR A 537 13.89 18.43 13.08
CA TYR A 537 13.36 19.28 14.15
C TYR A 537 14.50 19.67 15.09
N GLU A 538 14.86 20.96 15.11
CA GLU A 538 15.81 21.52 16.07
C GLU A 538 15.02 22.04 17.30
N PRO A 539 15.13 21.41 18.49
CA PRO A 539 14.32 21.78 19.66
C PRO A 539 14.57 23.20 20.17
N ASP A 540 15.77 23.74 19.92
CA ASP A 540 16.23 25.03 20.43
C ASP A 540 16.34 26.11 19.33
N ALA A 541 16.02 25.78 18.06
CA ALA A 541 15.98 26.78 17.01
C ALA A 541 14.76 27.69 17.23
N PRO A 542 14.88 29.01 17.02
CA PRO A 542 13.70 29.86 16.90
C PRO A 542 12.75 29.21 15.89
N GLN A 543 11.47 29.00 16.25
CA GLN A 543 10.43 28.43 15.36
C GLN A 543 10.28 29.16 14.01
N GLN A 544 10.99 30.28 13.82
CA GLN A 544 11.01 31.12 12.63
C GLN A 544 12.25 31.01 11.74
N SER A 545 13.31 30.27 12.08
CA SER A 545 14.57 30.36 11.34
C SER A 545 15.02 29.05 10.70
N GLN A 546 14.29 28.62 9.68
CA GLN A 546 14.83 28.23 8.36
C GLN A 546 13.66 27.73 7.51
N LYS A 547 13.35 28.44 6.43
CA LYS A 547 12.46 27.89 5.40
C LYS A 547 13.33 26.91 4.61
N PRO A 548 13.01 25.60 4.54
CA PRO A 548 13.75 24.71 3.65
C PRO A 548 13.60 25.25 2.22
N GLU A 549 14.72 25.61 1.59
CA GLU A 549 14.72 26.04 0.20
C GLU A 549 14.60 24.80 -0.69
N LYS A 550 13.77 24.89 -1.73
CA LYS A 550 13.67 23.86 -2.76
C LYS A 550 15.05 23.62 -3.37
N ILE A 551 15.38 22.37 -3.66
CA ILE A 551 16.60 22.02 -4.41
C ILE A 551 16.18 21.41 -5.74
N LEU A 552 16.74 21.91 -6.83
CA LEU A 552 16.56 21.32 -8.16
C LEU A 552 17.50 20.12 -8.34
N VAL A 553 16.95 18.97 -8.76
CA VAL A 553 17.68 17.72 -8.93
C VAL A 553 17.31 17.00 -10.22
N TYR A 554 18.17 16.09 -10.68
CA TYR A 554 17.81 15.06 -11.65
C TYR A 554 17.37 13.80 -10.93
N ALA A 555 16.11 13.41 -11.14
CA ALA A 555 15.51 12.20 -10.57
C ALA A 555 15.02 11.28 -11.69
N LEU A 556 14.99 9.96 -11.44
CA LEU A 556 14.31 9.03 -12.35
C LEU A 556 12.82 9.37 -12.38
N LYS A 557 12.24 9.38 -13.59
CA LYS A 557 10.78 9.41 -13.71
C LYS A 557 10.24 8.14 -13.03
N ARG A 558 9.10 8.25 -12.34
CA ARG A 558 8.51 7.11 -11.61
C ARG A 558 8.50 5.87 -12.50
N LEU A 559 9.00 4.80 -11.90
CA LEU A 559 8.75 3.46 -12.33
C LEU A 559 7.35 3.06 -11.87
N PRO A 560 6.37 2.90 -12.78
CA PRO A 560 5.15 2.16 -12.43
C PRO A 560 5.61 0.73 -12.14
N ASP A 561 5.81 0.43 -10.86
CA ASP A 561 6.42 -0.77 -10.30
C ASP A 561 7.95 -0.85 -10.51
N ALA A 562 8.68 -1.38 -9.52
CA ALA A 562 10.14 -1.54 -9.59
C ALA A 562 10.58 -2.13 -10.94
N ALA A 563 11.32 -1.35 -11.75
CA ALA A 563 11.84 -1.83 -13.02
C ALA A 563 13.01 -2.76 -12.80
N TYR A 564 12.73 -4.01 -13.10
CA TYR A 564 13.72 -5.05 -13.27
C TYR A 564 14.01 -5.18 -14.75
N ILE A 565 15.26 -5.11 -15.17
CA ILE A 565 15.64 -5.45 -16.54
C ILE A 565 16.11 -6.90 -16.53
N GLU A 566 15.42 -7.76 -17.26
CA GLU A 566 15.76 -9.16 -17.40
C GLU A 566 17.11 -9.28 -18.14
N PRO A 567 18.14 -9.94 -17.54
CA PRO A 567 19.50 -9.88 -18.04
C PRO A 567 19.72 -10.50 -19.43
N SER A 568 18.97 -11.53 -19.83
CA SER A 568 19.19 -12.24 -21.10
C SER A 568 18.50 -11.58 -22.30
N THR A 569 17.38 -10.90 -22.06
CA THR A 569 16.48 -10.34 -23.07
C THR A 569 16.48 -8.81 -23.10
N GLY A 570 16.76 -8.17 -21.96
CA GLY A 570 16.58 -6.74 -21.78
C GLY A 570 15.12 -6.31 -21.59
N GLU A 571 14.19 -7.26 -21.40
CA GLU A 571 12.81 -6.92 -21.08
C GLU A 571 12.72 -6.20 -19.74
N VAL A 572 11.95 -5.11 -19.70
CA VAL A 572 11.60 -4.47 -18.43
C VAL A 572 10.43 -5.23 -17.83
N LEU A 573 10.56 -5.59 -16.55
CA LEU A 573 9.64 -6.38 -15.73
C LEU A 573 9.29 -5.59 -14.45
N ASN A 574 8.14 -5.88 -13.86
CA ASN A 574 7.73 -5.38 -12.54
C ASN A 574 8.20 -6.30 -11.39
N TYR A 575 7.81 -5.99 -10.15
CA TYR A 575 8.21 -6.78 -8.97
C TYR A 575 7.70 -8.24 -9.00
N ALA A 576 6.64 -8.52 -9.76
CA ALA A 576 6.07 -9.85 -9.97
C ALA A 576 6.70 -10.58 -11.18
N PHE A 577 7.76 -10.02 -11.77
CA PHE A 577 8.45 -10.54 -12.97
C PHE A 577 7.56 -10.68 -14.19
N LYS A 578 6.51 -9.87 -14.27
CA LYS A 578 5.68 -9.72 -15.46
C LYS A 578 6.13 -8.46 -16.17
N GLN A 579 5.95 -8.38 -17.48
CA GLN A 579 6.09 -7.10 -18.17
C GLN A 579 5.22 -6.10 -17.38
N PRO A 580 5.78 -4.95 -16.94
CA PRO A 580 4.96 -3.92 -16.33
C PRO A 580 3.88 -3.73 -17.35
N GLY A 581 2.63 -3.90 -16.90
CA GLY A 581 1.57 -3.45 -17.75
C GLY A 581 1.97 -2.03 -18.11
N THR A 582 2.07 -1.73 -19.39
CA THR A 582 1.42 -0.50 -19.81
C THR A 582 -0.06 -0.70 -19.52
N ILE A 583 -0.42 -0.78 -18.22
CA ILE A 583 -1.58 -0.10 -17.73
C ILE A 583 -1.19 1.35 -17.96
N LYS A 584 -1.22 1.80 -19.22
CA LYS A 584 -1.92 3.04 -19.48
C LYS A 584 -3.12 2.91 -18.58
N SER A 585 -3.27 3.86 -17.66
CA SER A 585 -4.55 4.12 -17.04
C SER A 585 -5.66 3.60 -17.94
N ALA A 586 -6.72 3.05 -17.37
CA ALA A 586 -7.97 3.01 -18.09
C ALA A 586 -8.43 4.46 -18.41
N SER A 587 -7.65 5.26 -19.13
CA SER A 587 -8.07 6.11 -20.23
C SER A 587 -8.80 5.19 -21.21
N SER A 588 -10.06 4.90 -20.85
CA SER A 588 -11.22 4.84 -21.74
C SER A 588 -11.14 4.04 -23.05
N GLY A 589 -10.19 3.14 -23.32
CA GLY A 589 -10.16 2.64 -24.71
C GLY A 589 -9.35 1.46 -25.24
N VAL A 590 -8.77 0.51 -24.48
CA VAL A 590 -8.02 -0.57 -25.20
C VAL A 590 -8.29 -2.04 -24.82
N ASN A 591 -8.97 -2.36 -23.71
CA ASN A 591 -9.19 -3.79 -23.37
C ASN A 591 -10.65 -4.27 -23.48
N ILE A 592 -11.58 -3.47 -24.00
CA ILE A 592 -12.98 -3.86 -24.21
C ILE A 592 -13.36 -3.70 -25.69
N LYS A 593 -13.68 -4.80 -26.36
CA LYS A 593 -14.24 -4.84 -27.71
C LYS A 593 -15.75 -5.08 -27.65
N GLY A 594 -16.51 -4.43 -28.53
CA GLY A 594 -17.99 -4.44 -28.52
C GLY A 594 -18.57 -3.25 -27.76
N GLU A 595 -19.87 -3.00 -27.94
CA GLU A 595 -20.55 -1.81 -27.39
C GLU A 595 -21.62 -2.17 -26.35
N THR A 596 -22.38 -3.23 -26.59
CA THR A 596 -23.41 -3.69 -25.67
C THR A 596 -22.78 -4.15 -24.35
N GLY A 597 -23.08 -3.46 -23.25
CA GLY A 597 -22.54 -3.78 -21.92
C GLY A 597 -21.17 -3.15 -21.61
N ARG A 598 -20.63 -2.31 -22.51
CA ARG A 598 -19.33 -1.66 -22.33
C ARG A 598 -19.28 -0.81 -21.07
N ARG A 599 -20.30 0.02 -20.85
CA ARG A 599 -20.37 0.88 -19.67
C ARG A 599 -20.39 0.07 -18.37
N GLU A 600 -21.22 -0.96 -18.32
CA GLU A 600 -21.35 -1.83 -17.15
C GLU A 600 -20.04 -2.58 -16.88
N ALA A 601 -19.34 -3.02 -17.94
CA ALA A 601 -18.02 -3.63 -17.82
C ALA A 601 -17.00 -2.65 -17.20
N GLU A 602 -16.97 -1.40 -17.69
CA GLU A 602 -16.10 -0.36 -17.12
C GLU A 602 -16.41 -0.12 -15.64
N LEU A 603 -17.68 -0.05 -15.25
CA LEU A 603 -18.08 0.15 -13.84
C LEU A 603 -17.64 -1.02 -12.95
N LEU A 604 -17.82 -2.26 -13.39
CA LEU A 604 -17.45 -3.47 -12.63
C LEU A 604 -15.92 -3.66 -12.56
N MET A 605 -15.15 -3.23 -13.57
CA MET A 605 -13.69 -3.19 -13.51
C MET A 605 -13.20 -2.33 -12.33
N ASN A 606 -13.86 -1.22 -12.03
CA ASN A 606 -13.47 -0.33 -10.95
C ASN A 606 -13.69 -0.91 -9.54
N GLN A 607 -14.49 -1.97 -9.44
CA GLN A 607 -14.73 -2.71 -8.21
C GLN A 607 -13.84 -3.96 -8.08
N GLY A 608 -12.92 -4.17 -9.04
CA GLY A 608 -12.05 -5.34 -9.06
C GLY A 608 -12.74 -6.64 -9.47
N ILE A 609 -14.00 -6.59 -9.94
CA ILE A 609 -14.76 -7.77 -10.41
C ILE A 609 -14.20 -8.27 -11.74
N PHE A 610 -13.83 -7.33 -12.61
CA PHE A 610 -13.02 -7.59 -13.79
C PHE A 610 -11.60 -7.10 -13.55
N GLU A 611 -10.62 -7.95 -13.85
CA GLU A 611 -9.21 -7.61 -13.72
C GLU A 611 -8.83 -6.52 -14.76
N PRO A 612 -8.09 -5.45 -14.39
CA PRO A 612 -7.73 -4.38 -15.32
C PRO A 612 -6.97 -4.84 -16.58
N SER A 613 -6.25 -5.96 -16.48
CA SER A 613 -5.48 -6.59 -17.57
C SER A 613 -6.32 -7.50 -18.47
N MET A 614 -7.57 -7.81 -18.09
CA MET A 614 -8.43 -8.73 -18.84
C MET A 614 -8.76 -8.15 -20.22
N LYS A 615 -8.54 -8.93 -21.28
CA LYS A 615 -9.07 -8.62 -22.61
C LYS A 615 -10.52 -9.08 -22.68
N ILE A 616 -11.44 -8.13 -22.73
CA ILE A 616 -12.88 -8.35 -22.77
C ILE A 616 -13.35 -8.21 -24.22
N ASP A 617 -13.88 -9.29 -24.80
CA ASP A 617 -14.66 -9.22 -26.04
C ASP A 617 -16.14 -9.42 -25.70
N LEU A 618 -16.91 -8.33 -25.67
CA LEU A 618 -18.32 -8.33 -25.30
C LEU A 618 -19.19 -9.10 -26.31
N GLU A 619 -18.68 -9.36 -27.51
CA GLU A 619 -19.37 -10.14 -28.53
C GLU A 619 -19.05 -11.65 -28.44
N SER A 620 -18.12 -12.04 -27.57
CA SER A 620 -17.80 -13.45 -27.32
C SER A 620 -18.91 -14.16 -26.54
N VAL A 621 -18.92 -15.50 -26.59
CA VAL A 621 -19.86 -16.32 -25.82
C VAL A 621 -19.10 -16.91 -24.63
N PRO A 622 -19.38 -16.48 -23.38
CA PRO A 622 -18.72 -17.02 -22.20
C PRO A 622 -19.24 -18.43 -21.87
N ASN A 623 -18.42 -19.19 -21.15
CA ASN A 623 -18.87 -20.44 -20.55
C ASN A 623 -19.54 -20.18 -19.20
N ILE A 624 -20.28 -21.16 -18.69
CA ILE A 624 -20.98 -21.03 -17.40
C ILE A 624 -20.00 -20.74 -16.27
N LYS A 625 -18.81 -21.36 -16.28
CA LYS A 625 -17.76 -21.10 -15.27
C LYS A 625 -17.30 -19.64 -15.20
N ASP A 626 -17.33 -18.93 -16.33
CA ASP A 626 -16.98 -17.51 -16.37
C ASP A 626 -18.07 -16.68 -15.69
N ALA A 627 -19.34 -16.97 -15.98
CA ALA A 627 -20.47 -16.34 -15.31
C ALA A 627 -20.40 -16.60 -13.79
N VAL A 628 -20.20 -17.85 -13.37
CA VAL A 628 -20.05 -18.22 -11.95
C VAL A 628 -18.91 -17.43 -11.29
N LYS A 629 -17.74 -17.34 -11.94
CA LYS A 629 -16.60 -16.53 -11.44
C LYS A 629 -17.03 -15.08 -11.17
N PHE A 630 -17.69 -14.42 -12.12
CA PHE A 630 -18.03 -13.00 -11.99
C PHE A 630 -19.15 -12.74 -10.98
N PHE A 631 -20.19 -13.58 -10.96
CA PHE A 631 -21.24 -13.51 -9.94
C PHE A 631 -20.68 -13.75 -8.53
N ALA A 632 -19.80 -14.73 -8.34
CA ALA A 632 -19.11 -14.95 -7.07
C ALA A 632 -18.19 -13.78 -6.70
N SER A 633 -17.49 -13.19 -7.67
CA SER A 633 -16.61 -12.03 -7.46
C SER A 633 -17.38 -10.78 -7.01
N CYS A 634 -18.60 -10.56 -7.52
CA CYS A 634 -19.49 -9.51 -7.01
C CYS A 634 -19.78 -9.66 -5.50
N LEU A 635 -19.89 -10.90 -5.01
CA LEU A 635 -20.09 -11.20 -3.59
C LEU A 635 -18.78 -11.14 -2.77
N GLY A 636 -17.68 -10.67 -3.36
CA GLY A 636 -16.37 -10.61 -2.69
C GLY A 636 -15.72 -11.98 -2.47
N LEU A 637 -16.19 -13.04 -3.15
CA LEU A 637 -15.76 -14.42 -2.92
C LEU A 637 -14.48 -14.77 -3.71
N GLY A 638 -13.49 -13.89 -3.63
CA GLY A 638 -12.24 -13.97 -4.37
C GLY A 638 -11.10 -14.70 -3.64
N PRO A 639 -9.97 -14.93 -4.33
CA PRO A 639 -8.86 -15.78 -3.87
C PRO A 639 -8.18 -15.32 -2.57
N LYS A 640 -8.29 -14.03 -2.21
CA LYS A 640 -7.52 -13.44 -1.11
C LYS A 640 -8.24 -13.40 0.24
N MET A 641 -9.54 -13.72 0.32
CA MET A 641 -10.23 -13.94 1.61
C MET A 641 -10.18 -15.41 2.10
N TYR A 642 -9.66 -16.34 1.27
CA TYR A 642 -9.57 -17.77 1.61
C TYR A 642 -8.82 -18.12 2.91
N PRO A 643 -7.77 -17.39 3.34
CA PRO A 643 -7.08 -17.71 4.59
C PRO A 643 -7.94 -17.50 5.85
N GLU A 644 -8.88 -16.56 5.85
CA GLU A 644 -9.75 -16.27 7.02
C GLU A 644 -10.80 -17.35 7.26
N TYR A 645 -11.12 -18.18 6.26
CA TYR A 645 -12.12 -19.25 6.35
C TYR A 645 -11.52 -20.66 6.49
N GLY A 646 -10.19 -20.78 6.66
CA GLY A 646 -9.54 -22.06 6.98
C GLY A 646 -9.52 -23.10 5.84
N LEU A 647 -9.77 -22.69 4.59
CA LEU A 647 -9.76 -23.59 3.43
C LEU A 647 -8.34 -23.71 2.85
N LYS A 648 -7.86 -24.95 2.68
CA LYS A 648 -6.55 -25.25 2.08
C LYS A 648 -6.62 -25.05 0.56
N ILE A 649 -5.70 -24.25 0.02
CA ILE A 649 -5.53 -24.08 -1.44
C ILE A 649 -4.64 -25.23 -1.94
N ASP A 650 -5.17 -26.08 -2.83
CA ASP A 650 -4.36 -27.04 -3.58
C ASP A 650 -3.74 -26.33 -4.80
N GLU A 651 -2.43 -26.19 -4.81
CA GLU A 651 -1.65 -25.52 -5.87
C GLU A 651 -1.77 -26.20 -7.25
N LYS A 652 -2.30 -27.43 -7.32
CA LYS A 652 -2.54 -28.17 -8.57
C LYS A 652 -3.98 -28.07 -9.08
N ALA A 653 -4.87 -27.42 -8.34
CA ALA A 653 -6.27 -27.30 -8.71
C ALA A 653 -6.50 -26.25 -9.81
N ASP A 654 -7.57 -26.45 -10.59
CA ASP A 654 -8.08 -25.48 -11.58
C ASP A 654 -8.22 -24.07 -10.93
N PRO A 655 -7.71 -22.99 -11.55
CA PRO A 655 -7.89 -21.61 -11.08
C PRO A 655 -9.36 -21.20 -10.82
N TYR A 656 -10.33 -21.88 -11.45
CA TYR A 656 -11.77 -21.67 -11.20
C TYR A 656 -12.27 -22.38 -9.95
N LYS A 657 -11.56 -23.38 -9.42
CA LYS A 657 -12.04 -24.22 -8.31
C LYS A 657 -12.46 -23.40 -7.10
N LYS A 658 -11.69 -22.38 -6.73
CA LYS A 658 -12.03 -21.45 -5.64
C LYS A 658 -13.37 -20.74 -5.87
N TYR A 659 -13.59 -20.19 -7.07
CA TYR A 659 -14.85 -19.53 -7.38
C TYR A 659 -16.03 -20.51 -7.42
N ILE A 660 -15.80 -21.75 -7.86
CA ILE A 660 -16.79 -22.82 -7.88
C ILE A 660 -17.14 -23.25 -6.44
N ASP A 661 -16.14 -23.49 -5.59
CA ASP A 661 -16.33 -23.86 -4.18
C ASP A 661 -17.13 -22.78 -3.45
N ALA A 662 -16.78 -21.50 -3.65
CA ALA A 662 -17.52 -20.39 -3.04
C ALA A 662 -18.94 -20.25 -3.60
N ALA A 663 -19.12 -20.48 -4.90
CA ALA A 663 -20.44 -20.47 -5.53
C ALA A 663 -21.34 -21.62 -5.04
N LEU A 664 -20.77 -22.77 -4.70
CA LEU A 664 -21.48 -23.88 -4.06
C LEU A 664 -21.89 -23.53 -2.63
N ASP A 665 -20.96 -22.97 -1.84
CA ASP A 665 -21.22 -22.54 -0.46
C ASP A 665 -22.37 -21.51 -0.38
N GLN A 666 -22.36 -20.55 -1.31
CA GLN A 666 -23.39 -19.51 -1.41
C GLN A 666 -24.61 -19.93 -2.24
N ARG A 667 -24.72 -21.21 -2.61
CA ARG A 667 -25.84 -21.79 -3.36
C ARG A 667 -26.16 -21.09 -4.70
N LEU A 668 -25.17 -20.44 -5.31
CA LEU A 668 -25.26 -19.91 -6.68
C LEU A 668 -25.39 -21.04 -7.70
N ILE A 669 -24.73 -22.17 -7.43
CA ILE A 669 -24.78 -23.41 -8.21
C ILE A 669 -24.95 -24.61 -7.30
N THR A 670 -25.33 -25.75 -7.88
CA THR A 670 -25.44 -27.05 -7.20
C THR A 670 -24.27 -27.98 -7.54
N ASP A 671 -24.05 -29.02 -6.74
CA ASP A 671 -23.04 -30.06 -7.02
C ASP A 671 -23.23 -30.75 -8.37
N ALA A 672 -24.48 -30.85 -8.84
CA ALA A 672 -24.78 -31.42 -10.14
C ALA A 672 -24.34 -30.49 -11.29
N GLU A 673 -24.61 -29.18 -11.16
CA GLU A 673 -24.23 -28.16 -12.16
C GLU A 673 -22.72 -27.96 -12.21
N ALA A 674 -22.03 -28.04 -11.06
CA ALA A 674 -20.57 -27.90 -10.97
C ALA A 674 -19.79 -28.91 -11.84
N LYS A 675 -20.42 -30.02 -12.24
CA LYS A 675 -19.82 -31.05 -13.11
C LYS A 675 -19.78 -30.67 -14.60
N ASN A 676 -20.45 -29.61 -15.02
CA ASN A 676 -20.60 -29.27 -16.44
C ASN A 676 -20.62 -27.76 -16.71
N LEU A 677 -19.60 -27.04 -16.20
CA LEU A 677 -19.50 -25.58 -16.32
C LEU A 677 -18.70 -25.08 -17.53
N ASP A 678 -18.03 -25.97 -18.27
CA ASP A 678 -17.19 -25.64 -19.43
C ASP A 678 -17.95 -25.36 -20.72
N ARG A 679 -19.27 -25.57 -20.73
CA ARG A 679 -20.10 -25.35 -21.92
C ARG A 679 -20.57 -23.89 -22.04
N PRO A 680 -20.98 -23.46 -23.25
CA PRO A 680 -21.50 -22.12 -23.48
C PRO A 680 -22.78 -21.83 -22.69
N LEU A 681 -22.80 -20.65 -22.05
CA LEU A 681 -23.94 -20.12 -21.29
C LEU A 681 -25.11 -19.78 -22.22
N ASP A 682 -26.33 -20.20 -21.86
CA ASP A 682 -27.56 -19.74 -22.51
C ASP A 682 -28.41 -18.81 -21.61
N ARG A 683 -29.46 -18.24 -22.21
CA ARG A 683 -30.27 -17.18 -21.59
C ARG A 683 -31.06 -17.68 -20.37
N GLN A 684 -31.58 -18.90 -20.40
CA GLN A 684 -32.29 -19.46 -19.24
C GLN A 684 -31.36 -19.73 -18.06
N GLU A 685 -30.11 -20.15 -18.32
CA GLU A 685 -29.08 -20.35 -17.31
C GLU A 685 -28.62 -19.04 -16.68
N LEU A 686 -28.45 -18.01 -17.49
CA LEU A 686 -28.14 -16.68 -17.00
C LEU A 686 -29.27 -16.14 -16.10
N ALA A 687 -30.54 -16.33 -16.48
CA ALA A 687 -31.67 -15.95 -15.65
C ALA A 687 -31.63 -16.67 -14.30
N LYS A 688 -31.38 -17.99 -14.31
CA LYS A 688 -31.26 -18.80 -13.09
C LYS A 688 -30.13 -18.31 -12.19
N LEU A 689 -28.95 -18.06 -12.74
CA LEU A 689 -27.80 -17.58 -11.99
C LEU A 689 -28.05 -16.19 -11.38
N ALA A 690 -28.66 -15.27 -12.12
CA ALA A 690 -28.97 -13.92 -11.64
C ALA A 690 -30.00 -13.92 -10.49
N ILE A 691 -31.01 -14.78 -10.57
CA ILE A 691 -32.03 -14.91 -9.52
C ILE A 691 -31.49 -15.60 -8.26
N ARG A 692 -30.58 -16.57 -8.43
CA ARG A 692 -29.83 -17.16 -7.30
C ARG A 692 -28.91 -16.17 -6.62
N PHE A 693 -28.25 -15.32 -7.40
CA PHE A 693 -27.42 -14.24 -6.88
C PHE A 693 -28.21 -13.25 -6.01
N LEU A 694 -29.50 -13.07 -6.28
CA LEU A 694 -30.42 -12.29 -5.45
C LEU A 694 -31.00 -13.07 -4.25
N GLY A 695 -30.66 -14.35 -4.07
CA GLY A 695 -31.19 -15.21 -3.01
C GLY A 695 -32.64 -15.67 -3.22
N PHE A 696 -33.20 -15.52 -4.42
CA PHE A 696 -34.61 -15.83 -4.70
C PHE A 696 -34.87 -17.27 -5.17
N GLU A 697 -33.88 -18.17 -5.02
CA GLU A 697 -33.97 -19.59 -5.39
C GLU A 697 -35.23 -20.26 -4.85
N ALA A 698 -35.53 -20.08 -3.55
CA ALA A 698 -36.60 -20.80 -2.87
C ALA A 698 -37.98 -20.57 -3.50
N ILE A 699 -38.20 -19.37 -4.06
CA ILE A 699 -39.44 -19.02 -4.74
C ILE A 699 -39.33 -19.38 -6.22
N ALA A 700 -38.25 -19.00 -6.90
CA ALA A 700 -38.10 -19.21 -8.34
C ALA A 700 -38.05 -20.69 -8.75
N ALA A 701 -37.63 -21.59 -7.87
CA ALA A 701 -37.67 -23.03 -8.08
C ALA A 701 -39.11 -23.61 -8.12
N LYS A 702 -40.12 -22.86 -7.68
CA LYS A 702 -41.54 -23.23 -7.76
C LYS A 702 -42.14 -22.82 -9.10
N GLY A 703 -41.64 -23.35 -10.21
CA GLY A 703 -42.04 -22.94 -11.56
C GLY A 703 -43.55 -22.91 -11.80
N GLU A 704 -44.31 -23.79 -11.12
CA GLU A 704 -45.76 -23.94 -11.24
C GLU A 704 -46.58 -22.70 -10.80
N ILE A 705 -46.02 -21.82 -9.97
CA ILE A 705 -46.72 -20.60 -9.53
C ILE A 705 -46.51 -19.41 -10.48
N PHE A 706 -45.59 -19.53 -11.43
CA PHE A 706 -45.22 -18.45 -12.34
C PHE A 706 -45.92 -18.61 -13.69
N LYS A 707 -46.39 -17.47 -14.22
CA LYS A 707 -46.89 -17.39 -15.59
C LYS A 707 -45.81 -16.76 -16.47
N LEU A 708 -45.43 -17.49 -17.52
CA LEU A 708 -44.54 -16.98 -18.56
C LEU A 708 -45.37 -16.30 -19.65
N ASP A 709 -45.21 -14.97 -19.76
CA ASP A 709 -45.85 -14.17 -20.80
C ASP A 709 -44.90 -13.98 -22.00
N ILE A 710 -44.58 -15.08 -22.68
CA ILE A 710 -43.68 -15.12 -23.85
C ILE A 710 -44.23 -16.11 -24.87
N SER A 711 -44.01 -15.84 -26.17
CA SER A 711 -44.55 -16.69 -27.24
C SER A 711 -43.77 -17.98 -27.46
N ASP A 712 -42.53 -18.06 -26.95
CA ASP A 712 -41.65 -19.22 -26.99
C ASP A 712 -41.58 -19.96 -25.64
N ALA A 713 -42.61 -19.86 -24.81
CA ALA A 713 -42.68 -20.56 -23.52
C ALA A 713 -42.53 -22.08 -23.66
N GLY A 714 -42.92 -22.66 -24.79
CA GLY A 714 -42.75 -24.09 -25.08
C GLY A 714 -41.29 -24.53 -25.28
N ASP A 715 -40.37 -23.60 -25.51
CA ASP A 715 -38.94 -23.89 -25.67
C ASP A 715 -38.17 -23.87 -24.33
N VAL A 716 -38.82 -23.42 -23.24
CA VAL A 716 -38.27 -23.35 -21.88
C VAL A 716 -38.17 -24.73 -21.27
N GLU A 717 -37.02 -25.07 -20.69
CA GLU A 717 -36.85 -26.33 -19.97
C GLU A 717 -37.57 -26.32 -18.62
N SER A 718 -38.14 -27.47 -18.27
CA SER A 718 -38.86 -27.63 -17.00
C SER A 718 -37.99 -27.25 -15.80
N GLY A 719 -38.51 -26.37 -14.95
CA GLY A 719 -37.80 -25.82 -13.79
C GLY A 719 -37.14 -24.47 -14.04
N PHE A 720 -37.15 -23.92 -15.26
CA PHE A 720 -36.65 -22.56 -15.54
C PHE A 720 -37.72 -21.47 -15.49
N GLU A 721 -39.00 -21.83 -15.42
CA GLU A 721 -40.12 -20.91 -15.58
C GLU A 721 -40.12 -19.79 -14.55
N GLY A 722 -39.91 -20.13 -13.28
CA GLY A 722 -39.87 -19.14 -12.20
C GLY A 722 -38.66 -18.21 -12.27
N TYR A 723 -37.51 -18.72 -12.71
CA TYR A 723 -36.30 -17.90 -12.89
C TYR A 723 -36.46 -16.90 -14.04
N ILE A 724 -36.95 -17.36 -15.19
CA ILE A 724 -37.18 -16.49 -16.36
C ILE A 724 -38.25 -15.45 -16.04
N SER A 725 -39.38 -15.86 -15.45
CA SER A 725 -40.46 -14.95 -15.05
C SER A 725 -39.96 -13.89 -14.07
N SER A 726 -39.19 -14.29 -13.05
CA SER A 726 -38.62 -13.36 -12.07
C SER A 726 -37.60 -12.41 -12.70
N ALA A 727 -36.72 -12.90 -13.58
CA ALA A 727 -35.70 -12.07 -14.24
C ALA A 727 -36.34 -11.01 -15.15
N LEU A 728 -37.43 -11.36 -15.85
CA LEU A 728 -38.21 -10.43 -16.65
C LEU A 728 -38.98 -9.43 -15.77
N ALA A 729 -39.63 -9.89 -14.70
CA ALA A 729 -40.42 -9.05 -13.80
C ALA A 729 -39.56 -8.01 -13.07
N LEU A 730 -38.33 -8.39 -12.71
CA LEU A 730 -37.35 -7.51 -12.07
C LEU A 730 -36.59 -6.63 -13.08
N GLY A 731 -36.81 -6.79 -14.39
CA GLY A 731 -36.11 -6.03 -15.43
C GLY A 731 -34.61 -6.35 -15.54
N ILE A 732 -34.18 -7.50 -15.02
CA ILE A 732 -32.79 -7.96 -15.09
C ILE A 732 -32.45 -8.36 -16.53
N MET A 733 -33.35 -9.11 -17.16
CA MET A 733 -33.28 -9.52 -18.57
C MET A 733 -34.50 -9.01 -19.34
N GLU A 734 -34.37 -8.91 -20.65
CA GLU A 734 -35.41 -8.37 -21.54
C GLU A 734 -35.83 -9.40 -22.60
N LYS A 735 -37.07 -9.27 -23.07
CA LYS A 735 -37.60 -10.03 -24.22
C LYS A 735 -37.06 -9.43 -25.52
N SER A 736 -36.82 -10.26 -26.52
CA SER A 736 -36.65 -9.81 -27.91
C SER A 736 -38.02 -9.85 -28.59
N SER A 737 -38.66 -8.69 -28.71
CA SER A 737 -40.09 -8.59 -29.05
C SER A 737 -40.96 -9.33 -28.02
N ASP A 738 -41.60 -10.44 -28.40
CA ASP A 738 -42.46 -11.27 -27.55
C ASP A 738 -41.80 -12.59 -27.10
N LYS A 739 -40.52 -12.81 -27.42
CA LYS A 739 -39.76 -14.03 -27.14
C LYS A 739 -38.67 -13.84 -26.09
N PHE A 740 -38.39 -14.88 -25.30
CA PHE A 740 -37.27 -14.89 -24.36
C PHE A 740 -35.99 -15.52 -24.94
N LEU A 741 -36.12 -16.46 -25.88
CA LEU A 741 -35.05 -17.20 -26.54
C LEU A 741 -34.21 -18.05 -25.56
N PRO A 742 -34.83 -18.97 -24.79
CA PRO A 742 -34.20 -19.62 -23.63
C PRO A 742 -32.88 -20.33 -23.92
N LYS A 743 -32.74 -20.94 -25.10
CA LYS A 743 -31.57 -21.74 -25.51
C LYS A 743 -30.54 -20.95 -26.32
N GLU A 744 -30.80 -19.68 -26.61
CA GLU A 744 -29.85 -18.84 -27.32
C GLU A 744 -28.60 -18.59 -26.45
N LYS A 745 -27.43 -18.65 -27.09
CA LYS A 745 -26.16 -18.44 -26.41
C LYS A 745 -25.97 -16.96 -26.09
N VAL A 746 -25.66 -16.69 -24.84
CA VAL A 746 -25.51 -15.34 -24.31
C VAL A 746 -24.19 -14.77 -24.80
N LYS A 747 -24.21 -13.53 -25.30
CA LYS A 747 -22.98 -12.76 -25.52
C LYS A 747 -22.47 -12.19 -24.20
N PHE A 748 -21.16 -12.07 -24.05
CA PHE A 748 -20.53 -11.60 -22.82
C PHE A 748 -21.07 -10.24 -22.39
N GLY A 749 -21.27 -9.30 -23.32
CA GLY A 749 -21.88 -8.01 -23.04
C GLY A 749 -23.29 -8.07 -22.46
N GLU A 750 -24.12 -9.03 -22.89
CA GLU A 750 -25.43 -9.27 -22.28
C GLU A 750 -25.29 -9.81 -20.85
N MET A 751 -24.38 -10.77 -20.63
CA MET A 751 -24.09 -11.30 -19.29
C MET A 751 -23.65 -10.19 -18.33
N VAL A 752 -22.77 -9.29 -18.78
CA VAL A 752 -22.31 -8.13 -17.98
C VAL A 752 -23.47 -7.22 -17.59
N LYS A 753 -24.37 -6.89 -18.53
CA LYS A 753 -25.56 -6.08 -18.24
C LYS A 753 -26.47 -6.75 -17.21
N THR A 754 -26.73 -8.06 -17.37
CA THR A 754 -27.55 -8.83 -16.44
C THR A 754 -26.93 -8.85 -15.04
N LEU A 755 -25.63 -9.11 -14.94
CA LEU A 755 -24.90 -9.07 -13.67
C LEU A 755 -25.00 -7.70 -12.99
N PHE A 756 -24.78 -6.62 -13.76
CA PHE A 756 -24.86 -5.26 -13.23
C PHE A 756 -26.27 -4.90 -12.75
N ARG A 757 -27.31 -5.25 -13.50
CA ARG A 757 -28.71 -5.03 -13.11
C ARG A 757 -29.10 -5.83 -11.87
N ALA A 758 -28.65 -7.08 -11.76
CA ALA A 758 -28.83 -7.87 -10.56
C ALA A 758 -28.13 -7.20 -9.36
N ALA A 759 -26.91 -6.70 -9.53
CA ALA A 759 -26.21 -5.93 -8.49
C ALA A 759 -26.96 -4.65 -8.09
N GLN A 760 -27.61 -3.96 -9.03
CA GLN A 760 -28.45 -2.79 -8.72
C GLN A 760 -29.63 -3.15 -7.81
N ILE A 761 -30.29 -4.29 -8.08
CA ILE A 761 -31.39 -4.77 -7.23
C ILE A 761 -30.87 -5.13 -5.85
N LEU A 762 -29.72 -5.80 -5.77
CA LEU A 762 -29.09 -6.15 -4.50
C LEU A 762 -28.73 -4.89 -3.69
N GLU A 763 -28.18 -3.85 -4.33
CA GLU A 763 -27.92 -2.55 -3.71
C GLU A 763 -29.22 -1.89 -3.21
N ALA A 764 -30.29 -1.90 -4.02
CA ALA A 764 -31.57 -1.31 -3.67
C ALA A 764 -32.29 -2.04 -2.52
N GLY A 765 -32.13 -3.36 -2.43
CA GLY A 765 -32.57 -4.17 -1.29
C GLY A 765 -31.81 -3.87 0.01
N GLY A 766 -30.67 -3.17 -0.09
CA GLY A 766 -29.88 -2.65 1.02
C GLY A 766 -29.07 -3.69 1.79
N GLN A 767 -29.21 -4.98 1.50
CA GLN A 767 -28.61 -6.10 2.25
C GLN A 767 -28.46 -7.34 1.35
N MET A 768 -27.47 -8.18 1.65
CA MET A 768 -27.36 -9.53 1.07
C MET A 768 -28.43 -10.43 1.73
N PRO A 769 -29.03 -11.39 1.00
CA PRO A 769 -29.85 -12.44 1.60
C PRO A 769 -29.01 -13.28 2.58
N ASP A 770 -29.53 -13.53 3.78
CA ASP A 770 -28.93 -14.43 4.78
C ASP A 770 -28.89 -15.90 4.33
#